data_AF-A0A1Q7GVC3-F1
#
_entry.id   AF-A0A1Q7GVC3-F1
#
_cell.length_a   1.000
_cell.length_b   1.000
_cell.length_c   1.000
_cell.angle_alpha   90.00
_cell.angle_beta   90.00
_cell.angle_gamma   90.00
#
_symmetry.space_group_name_H-M   'P 1'
#
loop_
_entity.id
_entity.type
_entity.pdbx_description
1 polymer ?
#
loop_
_entity_poly.entity_id
_entity_poly.type
_entity_poly.pdbx_seq_one_letter_code
_entity_poly.pdbx_strand_id
1 'polypeptide(L)'
;MNRCVFALVIVALLFGQGTRAQTRTASLGQPRRWHWQLGLGAGADFSGTSNNLMIRAVGGGYRASLNPVTKLAEFGVEGYVGVRGNRADAGARALLQIPYLSTAAGGDYNVRSGRLNLLLTVHTPVRRGGFLTRGTLLRLDWYPTLRQSFVIGVSAPIGDPLAGRNRPIQDYVVVGPAVPTPEAHASSNTALLAELDSVRVAANWIRKLVVPFLDQDGRSSNVALARTARYVDDLRAHLLVRSVDAEVRFFHFHVQQAFTLAAGSDSAGRELAVHARQILLADVLIPYDALLGRKKHRDTLKSLAITARGRFSRWLTSSSLVALGRSEDVLYVFERLTEVLEALRTEAAKEWDDPRLVWLPLQLGLLPEEYDEQAELDALLERVTGAQFTEHNRLTYVVNLHFHWELLRMIQETQRYHVLWVHDFPSHTSAGTLDAASFAQVVDGYLTTLADRVEAYDSTGTLPLFFIFLDQHYYEEGKARVWMTILEDPLHASAQLPFGTAADVDRLRQALERLRLAVQHSHVLAAEAREYGDAWLRNRVKVHVNITNRVDASFWSGGLISSVFGYPDDVMRDHRKIAFRDVSEDDPSTGVGIITGMGVGQHYLGPRWDDRSLLLQGPVLLQLKTAARELLISQGLTPAEIPEPLRAPPVAFVTRVPAPPDAIPFHTRAMVLINETGYLPKPLNAAKALLYSLMPRGSVIKVPDSLWNATFYAALLVGASLRGATVLIIAPALANAPSSGFPQMVRAHELFSRLLLVRRELGAAIATAGGALHTGLYALPPDQHGFASRADRWVKQVGATPFLQRLFPFAPQLLPLVAEAGRTDAASDPPDSAEAPKLHQKVQFLATGEFWRRVGTAPEWPRFLATYLRYRQATYARAPTEQTGARGLADSLALIAEQLLAPIQNDPQAASFALVGSQNQDYRGMFMDGEDAVVFTGATSLVPLVDLVFMVGCVTWVEDDVTLDRLLPPVGELRRRIARVTKDGV
;
A
#
# COMPACT_ATOMS: atom_id res chain seq x y z
N MET A 1 -51.48 -24.77 -15.80
CA MET A 1 -50.18 -25.19 -15.24
C MET A 1 -49.39 -24.02 -14.60
N ASN A 2 -50.07 -23.02 -14.02
CA ASN A 2 -49.47 -21.74 -13.57
C ASN A 2 -49.65 -21.46 -12.05
N ARG A 3 -49.89 -22.48 -11.22
CA ARG A 3 -50.06 -22.29 -9.76
C ARG A 3 -49.11 -23.10 -8.88
N CYS A 4 -48.34 -24.05 -9.43
CA CYS A 4 -47.36 -24.83 -8.65
C CYS A 4 -45.95 -24.23 -8.62
N VAL A 5 -45.57 -23.39 -9.59
CA VAL A 5 -44.21 -22.78 -9.64
C VAL A 5 -44.10 -21.54 -8.74
N PHE A 6 -45.21 -20.83 -8.52
CA PHE A 6 -45.23 -19.65 -7.64
C PHE A 6 -45.22 -20.01 -6.13
N ALA A 7 -45.72 -21.19 -5.78
CA ALA A 7 -45.76 -21.65 -4.38
C ALA A 7 -44.38 -22.12 -3.87
N LEU A 8 -43.50 -22.63 -4.74
CA LEU A 8 -42.17 -23.10 -4.33
C LEU A 8 -41.18 -21.94 -4.07
N VAL A 9 -41.38 -20.78 -4.70
CA VAL A 9 -40.52 -19.59 -4.51
C VAL A 9 -40.88 -18.83 -3.23
N ILE A 10 -42.14 -18.89 -2.78
CA ILE A 10 -42.60 -18.16 -1.58
C ILE A 10 -42.34 -18.96 -0.29
N VAL A 11 -42.33 -20.30 -0.34
CA VAL A 11 -42.00 -21.13 0.84
C VAL A 11 -40.50 -21.09 1.18
N ALA A 12 -39.62 -20.82 0.21
CA ALA A 12 -38.20 -20.59 0.46
C ALA A 12 -37.87 -19.20 1.06
N LEU A 13 -38.84 -18.27 1.05
CA LEU A 13 -38.66 -16.88 1.54
C LEU A 13 -39.26 -16.64 2.94
N LEU A 14 -39.99 -17.60 3.53
CA LEU A 14 -40.74 -17.38 4.78
C LEU A 14 -40.28 -18.25 5.97
N PHE A 15 -39.26 -19.10 5.82
CA PHE A 15 -38.60 -19.78 6.95
C PHE A 15 -37.17 -19.25 7.13
N GLY A 16 -37.05 -18.10 7.79
CA GLY A 16 -35.76 -17.53 8.18
C GLY A 16 -35.82 -16.51 9.31
N GLN A 17 -36.97 -16.37 9.98
CA GLN A 17 -37.10 -15.54 11.18
C GLN A 17 -37.66 -16.38 12.31
N GLY A 18 -36.75 -17.02 13.02
CA GLY A 18 -37.00 -17.75 14.26
C GLY A 18 -35.69 -17.87 15.03
N THR A 19 -35.61 -17.14 16.13
CA THR A 19 -34.63 -17.29 17.24
C THR A 19 -33.13 -17.20 16.89
N ARG A 20 -32.47 -16.11 17.34
CA ARG A 20 -30.99 -15.96 17.35
C ARG A 20 -30.34 -17.11 18.13
N ALA A 21 -30.01 -18.21 17.43
CA ALA A 21 -28.90 -19.07 17.83
C ALA A 21 -27.61 -18.23 17.73
N GLN A 22 -26.70 -18.35 18.70
CA GLN A 22 -25.42 -17.63 18.72
C GLN A 22 -24.77 -17.62 17.33
N THR A 23 -24.65 -16.43 16.76
CA THR A 23 -24.45 -16.19 15.33
C THR A 23 -23.12 -16.75 14.82
N ARG A 24 -23.18 -17.54 13.74
CA ARG A 24 -22.03 -17.98 12.94
C ARG A 24 -21.10 -16.81 12.61
N THR A 25 -19.81 -16.91 12.92
CA THR A 25 -18.81 -15.93 12.50
C THR A 25 -18.57 -16.05 11.01
N ALA A 26 -18.84 -14.96 10.27
CA ALA A 26 -18.67 -14.90 8.82
C ALA A 26 -17.19 -14.72 8.42
N SER A 27 -16.86 -15.16 7.21
CA SER A 27 -15.58 -14.91 6.54
C SER A 27 -15.81 -14.87 5.04
N LEU A 28 -14.89 -14.24 4.28
CA LEU A 28 -14.91 -14.32 2.82
C LEU A 28 -14.80 -15.79 2.38
N GLY A 29 -13.91 -16.57 3.02
CA GLY A 29 -13.55 -17.96 2.69
C GLY A 29 -12.39 -18.08 1.71
N GLN A 30 -12.26 -19.24 1.06
CA GLN A 30 -11.33 -19.50 -0.04
C GLN A 30 -11.98 -19.32 -1.43
N PRO A 31 -11.22 -18.97 -2.50
CA PRO A 31 -11.72 -18.95 -3.87
C PRO A 31 -12.19 -20.33 -4.31
N ARG A 32 -13.22 -20.36 -5.15
CA ARG A 32 -13.77 -21.61 -5.71
C ARG A 32 -12.85 -22.18 -6.78
N ARG A 33 -12.73 -23.51 -6.82
CA ARG A 33 -12.03 -24.22 -7.91
C ARG A 33 -12.86 -24.31 -9.19
N TRP A 34 -14.19 -24.28 -9.03
CA TRP A 34 -15.16 -24.34 -10.11
C TRP A 34 -16.09 -23.14 -10.01
N HIS A 35 -16.29 -22.46 -11.13
CA HIS A 35 -17.26 -21.39 -11.27
C HIS A 35 -18.46 -21.91 -12.04
N TRP A 36 -19.65 -21.72 -11.48
CA TRP A 36 -20.90 -22.17 -12.10
C TRP A 36 -21.65 -20.97 -12.62
N GLN A 37 -22.23 -21.10 -13.82
CA GLN A 37 -22.98 -20.03 -14.45
C GLN A 37 -24.31 -20.56 -14.99
N LEU A 38 -25.34 -19.71 -14.92
CA LEU A 38 -26.61 -19.89 -15.62
C LEU A 38 -26.79 -18.73 -16.58
N GLY A 39 -27.18 -19.02 -17.82
CA GLY A 39 -27.48 -18.00 -18.81
C GLY A 39 -28.81 -18.20 -19.50
N LEU A 40 -29.36 -17.10 -20.00
CA LEU A 40 -30.55 -17.08 -20.86
C LEU A 40 -30.28 -16.11 -22.01
N GLY A 41 -30.54 -16.55 -23.23
CA GLY A 41 -30.35 -15.72 -24.41
C GLY A 41 -31.34 -16.01 -25.53
N ALA A 42 -31.51 -15.03 -26.40
CA ALA A 42 -32.30 -15.13 -27.62
C ALA A 42 -31.51 -14.58 -28.82
N GLY A 43 -31.79 -15.07 -30.01
CA GLY A 43 -31.15 -14.60 -31.23
C GLY A 43 -31.69 -15.27 -32.48
N ALA A 44 -30.91 -15.27 -33.56
CA ALA A 44 -31.35 -15.72 -34.86
C ALA A 44 -30.62 -17.01 -35.28
N ASP A 45 -31.40 -17.96 -35.77
CA ASP A 45 -30.94 -19.15 -36.48
C ASP A 45 -31.14 -18.97 -37.99
N PHE A 46 -30.03 -19.04 -38.73
CA PHE A 46 -29.97 -18.90 -40.18
C PHE A 46 -29.77 -20.24 -40.91
N SER A 47 -29.84 -21.37 -40.20
CA SER A 47 -29.59 -22.70 -40.78
C SER A 47 -30.69 -23.20 -41.73
N GLY A 48 -31.91 -22.63 -41.66
CA GLY A 48 -33.06 -22.97 -42.48
C GLY A 48 -33.21 -22.14 -43.77
N THR A 49 -34.38 -22.25 -44.43
CA THR A 49 -34.79 -21.42 -45.58
C THR A 49 -35.37 -20.07 -45.17
N SER A 50 -35.81 -19.95 -43.91
CA SER A 50 -36.26 -18.72 -43.25
C SER A 50 -35.46 -18.48 -41.98
N ASN A 51 -35.27 -17.21 -41.62
CA ASN A 51 -34.62 -16.83 -40.36
C ASN A 51 -35.55 -17.19 -39.19
N ASN A 52 -35.07 -17.99 -38.25
CA ASN A 52 -35.86 -18.47 -37.11
C ASN A 52 -35.37 -17.84 -35.80
N LEU A 53 -36.29 -17.66 -34.84
CA LEU A 53 -35.93 -17.29 -33.47
C LEU A 53 -35.28 -18.48 -32.75
N MET A 54 -34.21 -18.19 -32.02
CA MET A 54 -33.46 -19.15 -31.22
C MET A 54 -33.42 -18.66 -29.79
N ILE A 55 -33.97 -19.41 -28.84
CA ILE A 55 -33.96 -19.09 -27.41
C ILE A 55 -33.29 -20.25 -26.67
N ARG A 56 -32.34 -19.96 -25.79
CA ARG A 56 -31.62 -20.98 -25.01
C ARG A 56 -31.41 -20.56 -23.57
N ALA A 57 -31.72 -21.47 -22.66
CA ALA A 57 -31.20 -21.47 -21.30
C ALA A 57 -29.95 -22.37 -21.26
N VAL A 58 -28.87 -21.87 -20.67
CA VAL A 58 -27.56 -22.52 -20.62
C VAL A 58 -27.15 -22.64 -19.15
N GLY A 59 -26.53 -23.76 -18.77
CA GLY A 59 -25.94 -23.94 -17.45
C GLY A 59 -24.63 -24.71 -17.57
N GLY A 60 -23.58 -24.26 -16.89
CA GLY A 60 -22.26 -24.86 -17.04
C GLY A 60 -21.27 -24.52 -15.94
N GLY A 61 -20.19 -25.29 -15.91
CA GLY A 61 -19.10 -25.17 -14.96
C GLY A 61 -17.77 -24.88 -15.66
N TYR A 62 -16.99 -23.97 -15.09
CA TYR A 62 -15.70 -23.52 -15.62
C TYR A 62 -14.60 -23.73 -14.58
N ARG A 63 -13.42 -24.13 -15.04
CA ARG A 63 -12.23 -24.30 -14.21
C ARG A 63 -11.01 -23.69 -14.88
N ALA A 64 -10.32 -22.82 -14.16
CA ALA A 64 -9.00 -22.35 -14.55
C ALA A 64 -8.02 -23.52 -14.56
N SER A 65 -7.43 -23.79 -15.72
CA SER A 65 -6.54 -24.94 -15.94
C SER A 65 -5.05 -24.58 -15.81
N LEU A 66 -4.73 -23.29 -15.91
CA LEU A 66 -3.38 -22.75 -15.73
C LEU A 66 -3.30 -21.97 -14.42
N ASN A 67 -3.25 -20.63 -14.50
CA ASN A 67 -3.18 -19.75 -13.36
C ASN A 67 -4.58 -19.11 -13.12
N PRO A 68 -5.23 -19.40 -11.98
CA PRO A 68 -6.58 -18.93 -11.67
C PRO A 68 -6.68 -17.40 -11.46
N VAL A 69 -5.55 -16.70 -11.31
CA VAL A 69 -5.47 -15.24 -11.12
C VAL A 69 -5.35 -14.52 -12.45
N THR A 70 -4.43 -14.95 -13.31
CA THR A 70 -4.22 -14.31 -14.64
C THR A 70 -5.32 -14.64 -15.65
N LYS A 71 -6.05 -15.75 -15.42
CA LYS A 71 -7.12 -16.25 -16.30
C LYS A 71 -6.77 -16.21 -17.78
N LEU A 72 -5.57 -16.66 -18.12
CA LEU A 72 -5.14 -16.80 -19.51
C LEU A 72 -5.81 -17.99 -20.21
N ALA A 73 -6.27 -19.00 -19.46
CA ALA A 73 -7.04 -20.13 -19.99
C ALA A 73 -7.94 -20.79 -18.92
N GLU A 74 -9.24 -20.88 -19.21
CA GLU A 74 -10.22 -21.66 -18.46
C GLU A 74 -10.90 -22.68 -19.38
N PHE A 75 -11.08 -23.90 -18.89
CA PHE A 75 -11.86 -24.92 -19.59
C PHE A 75 -13.25 -25.00 -18.97
N GLY A 76 -14.28 -24.98 -19.82
CA GLY A 76 -15.67 -25.02 -19.40
C GLY A 76 -16.47 -26.06 -20.16
N VAL A 77 -17.47 -26.62 -19.47
CA VAL A 77 -18.49 -27.48 -20.07
C VAL A 77 -19.86 -26.90 -19.73
N GLU A 78 -20.71 -26.76 -20.74
CA GLU A 78 -22.07 -26.25 -20.59
C GLU A 78 -23.10 -27.20 -21.21
N GLY A 79 -24.27 -27.30 -20.59
CA GLY A 79 -25.47 -27.85 -21.19
C GLY A 79 -26.46 -26.75 -21.54
N TYR A 80 -27.26 -26.93 -22.59
CA TYR A 80 -28.34 -26.00 -22.91
C TYR A 80 -29.62 -26.71 -23.31
N VAL A 81 -30.74 -26.05 -23.03
CA VAL A 81 -32.10 -26.42 -23.48
C VAL A 81 -32.81 -25.17 -23.99
N GLY A 82 -33.69 -25.33 -24.96
CA GLY A 82 -34.30 -24.18 -25.60
C GLY A 82 -35.23 -24.51 -26.76
N VAL A 83 -35.44 -23.52 -27.61
CA VAL A 83 -36.29 -23.61 -28.80
C VAL A 83 -35.57 -22.94 -29.97
N ARG A 84 -35.66 -23.56 -31.15
CA ARG A 84 -35.17 -23.04 -32.42
C ARG A 84 -36.31 -23.12 -33.45
N GLY A 85 -36.86 -21.98 -33.84
CA GLY A 85 -38.13 -21.89 -34.56
C GLY A 85 -39.26 -22.50 -33.73
N ASN A 86 -39.93 -23.53 -34.28
CA ASN A 86 -41.00 -24.27 -33.58
C ASN A 86 -40.52 -25.61 -33.00
N ARG A 87 -39.21 -25.82 -32.86
CA ARG A 87 -38.63 -27.10 -32.44
C ARG A 87 -37.85 -26.93 -31.13
N ALA A 88 -38.04 -27.85 -30.19
CA ALA A 88 -37.17 -27.98 -29.03
C ALA A 88 -35.69 -28.16 -29.45
N ASP A 89 -34.80 -27.49 -28.73
CA ASP A 89 -33.35 -27.44 -28.95
C ASP A 89 -32.62 -27.89 -27.67
N ALA A 90 -31.59 -28.71 -27.79
CA ALA A 90 -30.79 -29.16 -26.66
C ALA A 90 -29.38 -29.60 -27.11
N GLY A 91 -28.39 -29.41 -26.24
CA GLY A 91 -27.02 -29.79 -26.56
C GLY A 91 -26.04 -29.60 -25.41
N ALA A 92 -24.79 -29.96 -25.69
CA ALA A 92 -23.65 -29.80 -24.79
C ALA A 92 -22.53 -29.03 -25.51
N ARG A 93 -21.76 -28.26 -24.75
CA ARG A 93 -20.69 -27.39 -25.24
C ARG A 93 -19.43 -27.60 -24.44
N ALA A 94 -18.29 -27.56 -25.12
CA ALA A 94 -16.98 -27.47 -24.49
C ALA A 94 -16.30 -26.19 -24.95
N LEU A 95 -15.80 -25.38 -24.02
CA LEU A 95 -15.28 -24.05 -24.27
C LEU A 95 -13.89 -23.88 -23.65
N LEU A 96 -12.97 -23.28 -24.41
CA LEU A 96 -11.76 -22.68 -23.89
C LEU A 96 -11.99 -21.17 -23.80
N GLN A 97 -12.04 -20.64 -22.58
CA GLN A 97 -12.20 -19.23 -22.32
C GLN A 97 -10.84 -18.59 -22.04
N ILE A 98 -10.66 -17.37 -22.54
CA ILE A 98 -9.58 -16.45 -22.16
C ILE A 98 -10.26 -15.26 -21.47
N PRO A 99 -10.59 -15.36 -20.16
CA PRO A 99 -11.28 -14.27 -19.46
C PRO A 99 -10.55 -12.94 -19.55
N TYR A 100 -9.22 -12.94 -19.57
CA TYR A 100 -8.42 -11.71 -19.77
C TYR A 100 -8.77 -10.95 -21.07
N LEU A 101 -9.25 -11.65 -22.11
CA LEU A 101 -9.71 -11.04 -23.36
C LEU A 101 -11.24 -10.96 -23.46
N SER A 102 -11.96 -11.43 -22.44
CA SER A 102 -13.42 -11.57 -22.46
C SER A 102 -13.96 -12.43 -23.62
N THR A 103 -13.16 -13.38 -24.11
CA THR A 103 -13.51 -14.24 -25.25
C THR A 103 -13.45 -15.72 -24.90
N ALA A 104 -14.24 -16.55 -25.59
CA ALA A 104 -14.13 -18.01 -25.56
C ALA A 104 -14.31 -18.60 -26.97
N ALA A 105 -13.75 -19.78 -27.19
CA ALA A 105 -13.94 -20.56 -28.40
C ALA A 105 -14.12 -22.04 -28.06
N GLY A 106 -14.93 -22.75 -28.84
CA GLY A 106 -15.14 -24.17 -28.61
C GLY A 106 -16.17 -24.82 -29.53
N GLY A 107 -16.63 -26.02 -29.15
CA GLY A 107 -17.58 -26.81 -29.92
C GLY A 107 -18.94 -26.93 -29.24
N ASP A 108 -20.02 -26.72 -29.99
CA ASP A 108 -21.42 -26.94 -29.59
C ASP A 108 -21.94 -28.21 -30.30
N TYR A 109 -22.16 -29.27 -29.52
CA TYR A 109 -22.79 -30.50 -30.00
C TYR A 109 -24.29 -30.44 -29.72
N ASN A 110 -25.07 -30.45 -30.80
CA ASN A 110 -26.52 -30.46 -30.71
C ASN A 110 -27.06 -31.89 -30.73
N VAL A 111 -27.64 -32.33 -29.61
CA VAL A 111 -28.09 -33.72 -29.42
C VAL A 111 -29.18 -34.11 -30.40
N ARG A 112 -30.05 -33.17 -30.78
CA ARG A 112 -31.18 -33.46 -31.67
C ARG A 112 -30.79 -33.58 -33.14
N SER A 113 -29.88 -32.73 -33.61
CA SER A 113 -29.42 -32.74 -35.00
C SER A 113 -28.16 -33.58 -35.23
N GLY A 114 -27.50 -34.03 -34.16
CA GLY A 114 -26.25 -34.80 -34.23
C GLY A 114 -25.07 -34.01 -34.79
N ARG A 115 -25.12 -32.67 -34.78
CA ARG A 115 -24.10 -31.81 -35.40
C ARG A 115 -23.24 -31.11 -34.36
N LEU A 116 -21.93 -31.06 -34.63
CA LEU A 116 -20.96 -30.24 -33.93
C LEU A 116 -20.75 -28.93 -34.70
N ASN A 117 -20.92 -27.79 -34.03
CA ASN A 117 -20.71 -26.47 -34.61
C ASN A 117 -19.59 -25.75 -33.84
N LEU A 118 -18.76 -24.98 -34.56
CA LEU A 118 -17.87 -24.00 -33.96
C LEU A 118 -18.70 -22.91 -33.26
N LEU A 119 -18.32 -22.60 -32.03
CA LEU A 119 -18.88 -21.55 -31.18
C LEU A 119 -17.78 -20.58 -30.78
N LEU A 120 -18.03 -19.29 -30.99
CA LEU A 120 -17.23 -18.19 -30.49
C LEU A 120 -18.09 -17.36 -29.55
N THR A 121 -17.61 -17.10 -28.34
CA THR A 121 -18.34 -16.35 -27.33
C THR A 121 -17.58 -15.09 -26.93
N VAL A 122 -18.29 -14.00 -26.77
CA VAL A 122 -17.79 -12.75 -26.17
C VAL A 122 -18.63 -12.42 -24.94
N HIS A 123 -17.99 -12.02 -23.86
CA HIS A 123 -18.64 -11.55 -22.65
C HIS A 123 -18.31 -10.09 -22.39
N THR A 124 -19.20 -9.36 -21.73
CA THR A 124 -18.87 -8.04 -21.18
C THR A 124 -19.73 -7.77 -19.96
N PRO A 125 -19.18 -7.19 -18.89
CA PRO A 125 -20.00 -6.85 -17.74
C PRO A 125 -20.95 -5.68 -18.01
N VAL A 126 -20.76 -4.94 -19.11
CA VAL A 126 -21.44 -3.67 -19.47
C VAL A 126 -21.17 -2.54 -18.47
N ARG A 127 -21.24 -2.82 -17.18
CA ARG A 127 -20.90 -1.96 -16.05
C ARG A 127 -20.07 -2.75 -15.05
N ARG A 128 -19.17 -2.05 -14.38
CA ARG A 128 -18.31 -2.61 -13.33
C ARG A 128 -19.15 -3.24 -12.20
N GLY A 129 -18.86 -4.49 -11.85
CA GLY A 129 -19.62 -5.29 -10.89
C GLY A 129 -20.87 -5.98 -11.48
N GLY A 130 -21.13 -5.85 -12.78
CA GLY A 130 -22.28 -6.42 -13.49
C GLY A 130 -23.41 -5.42 -13.73
N PHE A 131 -24.45 -5.82 -14.50
CA PHE A 131 -25.48 -4.88 -14.98
C PHE A 131 -26.92 -5.16 -14.50
N LEU A 132 -27.45 -6.39 -14.60
CA LEU A 132 -28.81 -6.70 -14.09
C LEU A 132 -28.77 -6.99 -12.60
N THR A 133 -27.86 -7.87 -12.22
CA THR A 133 -27.55 -8.19 -10.82
C THR A 133 -26.04 -8.26 -10.68
N ARG A 134 -25.55 -8.35 -9.44
CA ARG A 134 -24.12 -8.39 -9.17
C ARG A 134 -23.47 -9.61 -9.82
N GLY A 135 -22.35 -9.40 -10.50
CA GLY A 135 -21.58 -10.43 -11.20
C GLY A 135 -22.13 -10.83 -12.58
N THR A 136 -23.26 -10.27 -13.03
CA THR A 136 -23.85 -10.63 -14.33
C THR A 136 -23.06 -10.07 -15.52
N LEU A 137 -22.97 -10.89 -16.57
CA LEU A 137 -22.28 -10.54 -17.82
C LEU A 137 -23.25 -10.62 -19.00
N LEU A 138 -23.20 -9.64 -19.90
CA LEU A 138 -23.78 -9.77 -21.24
C LEU A 138 -22.93 -10.78 -22.02
N ARG A 139 -23.60 -11.66 -22.76
CA ARG A 139 -22.98 -12.75 -23.52
C ARG A 139 -23.48 -12.72 -24.96
N LEU A 140 -22.56 -12.79 -25.91
CA LEU A 140 -22.84 -13.00 -27.33
C LEU A 140 -22.20 -14.34 -27.74
N ASP A 141 -23.04 -15.31 -28.11
CA ASP A 141 -22.62 -16.57 -28.72
C ASP A 141 -22.79 -16.46 -30.24
N TRP A 142 -21.72 -16.62 -31.01
CA TRP A 142 -21.72 -16.62 -32.47
C TRP A 142 -21.34 -18.01 -33.00
N TYR A 143 -22.07 -18.48 -34.00
CA TYR A 143 -21.93 -19.82 -34.60
C TYR A 143 -21.59 -19.70 -36.10
N PRO A 144 -20.31 -19.54 -36.47
CA PRO A 144 -19.92 -19.36 -37.87
C PRO A 144 -20.35 -20.53 -38.77
N THR A 145 -20.19 -21.75 -38.26
CA THR A 145 -20.51 -23.00 -38.97
C THR A 145 -22.01 -23.32 -39.01
N LEU A 146 -22.81 -22.65 -38.18
CA LEU A 146 -24.28 -22.69 -38.24
C LEU A 146 -24.79 -21.49 -39.04
N ARG A 147 -24.24 -21.28 -40.24
CA ARG A 147 -24.59 -20.18 -41.15
C ARG A 147 -24.62 -18.80 -40.47
N GLN A 148 -23.62 -18.50 -39.64
CA GLN A 148 -23.50 -17.20 -38.95
C GLN A 148 -24.63 -16.91 -37.94
N SER A 149 -25.30 -17.95 -37.43
CA SER A 149 -26.32 -17.80 -36.38
C SER A 149 -25.72 -17.20 -35.10
N PHE A 150 -26.52 -16.53 -34.29
CA PHE A 150 -26.04 -15.94 -33.04
C PHE A 150 -27.12 -15.90 -31.96
N VAL A 151 -26.69 -15.81 -30.70
CA VAL A 151 -27.54 -15.62 -29.52
C VAL A 151 -26.94 -14.51 -28.67
N ILE A 152 -27.77 -13.55 -28.26
CA ILE A 152 -27.41 -12.53 -27.28
C ILE A 152 -28.19 -12.81 -26.00
N GLY A 153 -27.52 -12.75 -24.86
CA GLY A 153 -28.13 -13.09 -23.59
C GLY A 153 -27.36 -12.61 -22.39
N VAL A 154 -27.76 -13.10 -21.24
CA VAL A 154 -27.14 -12.79 -19.95
C VAL A 154 -26.59 -14.07 -19.35
N SER A 155 -25.43 -14.00 -18.70
CA SER A 155 -24.87 -15.03 -17.83
C SER A 155 -24.78 -14.51 -16.40
N ALA A 156 -25.20 -15.31 -15.43
CA ALA A 156 -25.16 -15.01 -14.01
C ALA A 156 -24.38 -16.09 -13.24
N PRO A 157 -23.49 -15.70 -12.32
CA PRO A 157 -22.78 -16.66 -11.48
C PRO A 157 -23.74 -17.32 -10.48
N ILE A 158 -23.58 -18.63 -10.26
CA ILE A 158 -24.41 -19.41 -9.32
C ILE A 158 -23.62 -19.73 -8.06
N GLY A 159 -24.28 -19.45 -6.93
CA GLY A 159 -23.83 -19.85 -5.60
C GLY A 159 -22.64 -19.05 -5.08
N ASP A 160 -22.04 -18.12 -5.84
CA ASP A 160 -20.96 -17.27 -5.35
C ASP A 160 -21.55 -15.97 -4.78
N PRO A 161 -21.64 -15.83 -3.44
CA PRO A 161 -22.30 -14.68 -2.81
C PRO A 161 -21.51 -13.38 -2.94
N LEU A 162 -20.22 -13.45 -3.33
CA LEU A 162 -19.32 -12.29 -3.45
C LEU A 162 -19.18 -11.79 -4.89
N ALA A 163 -19.74 -12.50 -5.87
CA ALA A 163 -19.69 -12.07 -7.25
C ALA A 163 -20.33 -10.68 -7.43
N GLY A 164 -19.61 -9.78 -8.10
CA GLY A 164 -19.94 -8.36 -8.27
C GLY A 164 -19.91 -7.53 -6.99
N ARG A 165 -19.28 -8.01 -5.90
CA ARG A 165 -19.27 -7.32 -4.58
C ARG A 165 -17.88 -7.08 -3.99
N ASN A 166 -16.86 -7.76 -4.50
CA ASN A 166 -15.57 -7.85 -3.84
C ASN A 166 -14.62 -6.67 -4.13
N ARG A 167 -15.10 -5.65 -4.86
CA ARG A 167 -14.36 -4.43 -5.19
C ARG A 167 -15.34 -3.25 -5.34
N PRO A 168 -14.87 -1.99 -5.24
CA PRO A 168 -15.71 -0.82 -5.46
C PRO A 168 -16.26 -0.75 -6.90
N ILE A 169 -17.49 -0.24 -7.04
CA ILE A 169 -18.14 -0.02 -8.33
C ILE A 169 -17.57 1.19 -9.07
N GLN A 170 -17.06 2.19 -8.36
CA GLN A 170 -16.38 3.34 -8.95
C GLN A 170 -14.88 3.06 -9.02
N ASP A 171 -14.28 3.27 -10.20
CA ASP A 171 -12.84 3.17 -10.42
C ASP A 171 -12.13 4.53 -10.34
N TYR A 172 -12.83 5.56 -9.86
CA TYR A 172 -12.32 6.92 -9.74
C TYR A 172 -12.86 7.61 -8.49
N VAL A 173 -12.21 8.72 -8.12
CA VAL A 173 -12.73 9.71 -7.18
C VAL A 173 -13.21 10.95 -7.94
N VAL A 174 -14.29 11.55 -7.46
CA VAL A 174 -14.77 12.84 -7.96
C VAL A 174 -14.09 13.94 -7.13
N VAL A 175 -13.29 14.79 -7.77
CA VAL A 175 -12.55 15.88 -7.08
C VAL A 175 -13.53 16.85 -6.39
N GLY A 176 -14.66 17.11 -7.02
CA GLY A 176 -15.83 17.68 -6.37
C GLY A 176 -17.04 17.74 -7.28
N PRO A 177 -18.21 18.11 -6.73
CA PRO A 177 -19.48 18.05 -7.45
C PRO A 177 -19.51 19.05 -8.62
N ALA A 178 -20.44 18.84 -9.56
CA ALA A 178 -20.76 19.87 -10.53
C ALA A 178 -21.29 21.10 -9.79
N VAL A 179 -20.71 22.26 -10.09
CA VAL A 179 -21.03 23.54 -9.47
C VAL A 179 -21.46 24.52 -10.56
N PRO A 180 -22.43 25.42 -10.28
CA PRO A 180 -22.80 26.50 -11.21
C PRO A 180 -21.57 27.34 -11.58
N THR A 181 -21.63 27.98 -12.75
CA THR A 181 -20.62 28.98 -13.09
C THR A 181 -20.86 30.20 -12.20
N PRO A 182 -19.88 30.59 -11.35
CA PRO A 182 -20.01 31.75 -10.50
C PRO A 182 -19.94 33.02 -11.36
N GLU A 183 -20.46 34.13 -10.83
CA GLU A 183 -20.20 35.44 -11.42
C GLU A 183 -18.70 35.74 -11.33
N ALA A 184 -18.13 36.20 -12.44
CA ALA A 184 -16.71 36.55 -12.52
C ALA A 184 -16.50 37.95 -11.97
N HIS A 185 -15.47 38.12 -11.15
CA HIS A 185 -15.03 39.43 -10.71
C HIS A 185 -14.16 40.08 -11.79
N ALA A 186 -14.13 41.41 -11.83
CA ALA A 186 -13.32 42.16 -12.78
C ALA A 186 -12.61 43.33 -12.10
N SER A 187 -11.37 43.58 -12.53
CA SER A 187 -10.61 44.76 -12.12
C SER A 187 -10.01 45.48 -13.34
N SER A 188 -10.06 46.81 -13.33
CA SER A 188 -9.42 47.67 -14.32
C SER A 188 -8.05 48.19 -13.87
N ASN A 189 -7.58 47.81 -12.67
CA ASN A 189 -6.33 48.28 -12.10
C ASN A 189 -5.12 47.59 -12.78
N THR A 190 -4.42 48.32 -13.65
CA THR A 190 -3.27 47.79 -14.41
C THR A 190 -2.08 47.40 -13.54
N ALA A 191 -1.85 48.11 -12.43
CA ALA A 191 -0.78 47.75 -11.49
C ALA A 191 -1.10 46.42 -10.80
N LEU A 192 -2.36 46.21 -10.41
CA LEU A 192 -2.82 44.94 -9.85
C LEU A 192 -2.65 43.78 -10.84
N LEU A 193 -2.97 43.99 -12.12
CA LEU A 193 -2.81 42.95 -13.15
C LEU A 193 -1.33 42.54 -13.34
N ALA A 194 -0.39 43.48 -13.25
CA ALA A 194 1.04 43.19 -13.33
C ALA A 194 1.56 42.39 -12.11
N GLU A 195 1.08 42.72 -10.91
CA GLU A 195 1.38 41.95 -9.69
C GLU A 195 0.87 40.50 -9.81
N LEU A 196 -0.36 40.31 -10.29
CA LEU A 196 -0.93 38.97 -10.49
C LEU A 196 -0.19 38.14 -11.54
N ASP A 197 0.41 38.78 -12.56
CA ASP A 197 1.28 38.07 -13.51
C ASP A 197 2.58 37.58 -12.84
N SER A 198 3.16 38.40 -11.96
CA SER A 198 4.33 38.01 -11.16
C SER A 198 4.02 36.83 -10.23
N VAL A 199 2.84 36.85 -9.59
CA VAL A 199 2.33 35.71 -8.80
C VAL A 199 2.23 34.44 -9.65
N ARG A 200 1.62 34.53 -10.84
CA ARG A 200 1.47 33.39 -11.76
C ARG A 200 2.82 32.79 -12.17
N VAL A 201 3.78 33.64 -12.55
CA VAL A 201 5.12 33.20 -12.96
C VAL A 201 5.85 32.52 -11.81
N ALA A 202 5.84 33.14 -10.62
CA ALA A 202 6.50 32.58 -9.44
C ALA A 202 5.87 31.25 -9.00
N ALA A 203 4.55 31.13 -9.06
CA ALA A 203 3.83 29.90 -8.73
C ALA A 203 4.25 28.73 -9.65
N ASN A 204 4.48 28.99 -10.95
CA ASN A 204 4.98 27.98 -11.87
C ASN A 204 6.43 27.58 -11.57
N TRP A 205 7.28 28.51 -11.14
CA TRP A 205 8.63 28.17 -10.69
C TRP A 205 8.63 27.36 -9.41
N ILE A 206 7.78 27.68 -8.43
CA ILE A 206 7.59 26.86 -7.22
C ILE A 206 7.20 25.43 -7.60
N ARG A 207 6.24 25.25 -8.53
CA ARG A 207 5.86 23.93 -9.06
C ARG A 207 7.05 23.15 -9.62
N LYS A 208 7.84 23.78 -10.49
CA LYS A 208 8.99 23.15 -11.16
C LYS A 208 10.17 22.86 -10.23
N LEU A 209 10.34 23.64 -9.16
CA LEU A 209 11.45 23.51 -8.20
C LEU A 209 11.13 22.57 -7.04
N VAL A 210 9.87 22.52 -6.59
CA VAL A 210 9.43 21.63 -5.51
C VAL A 210 9.17 20.21 -6.03
N VAL A 211 8.62 20.07 -7.25
CA VAL A 211 8.36 18.76 -7.89
C VAL A 211 8.90 18.76 -9.33
N PRO A 212 10.23 18.78 -9.52
CA PRO A 212 10.84 18.80 -10.86
C PRO A 212 10.42 17.59 -11.72
N PHE A 213 9.94 17.83 -12.94
CA PHE A 213 9.49 16.76 -13.82
C PHE A 213 10.66 16.00 -14.47
N LEU A 214 11.01 14.85 -13.89
CA LEU A 214 12.16 14.04 -14.31
C LEU A 214 11.80 12.91 -15.30
N ASP A 215 10.53 12.46 -15.41
CA ASP A 215 10.13 11.32 -16.28
C ASP A 215 9.88 11.71 -17.75
N GLN A 216 10.73 12.59 -18.29
CA GLN A 216 10.68 13.00 -19.69
C GLN A 216 10.74 11.77 -20.60
N ASP A 217 9.75 11.61 -21.50
CA ASP A 217 9.69 10.53 -22.47
C ASP A 217 10.35 10.92 -23.80
N GLY A 218 10.77 9.92 -24.58
CA GLY A 218 11.41 10.09 -25.88
C GLY A 218 11.40 8.80 -26.71
N ARG A 219 11.49 8.96 -28.03
CA ARG A 219 11.52 7.83 -29.00
C ARG A 219 12.61 6.79 -28.66
N SER A 220 13.72 7.24 -28.08
CA SER A 220 14.81 6.43 -27.53
C SER A 220 15.27 6.98 -26.18
N SER A 221 16.06 6.18 -25.44
CA SER A 221 16.67 6.55 -24.17
C SER A 221 17.48 7.85 -24.28
N ASN A 222 18.29 7.98 -25.34
CA ASN A 222 19.10 9.17 -25.59
C ASN A 222 18.25 10.44 -25.75
N VAL A 223 17.12 10.35 -26.47
CA VAL A 223 16.21 11.50 -26.64
C VAL A 223 15.55 11.86 -25.32
N ALA A 224 15.13 10.86 -24.53
CA ALA A 224 14.55 11.08 -23.21
C ALA A 224 15.56 11.78 -22.28
N LEU A 225 16.81 11.29 -22.22
CA LEU A 225 17.86 11.89 -21.40
C LEU A 225 18.22 13.31 -21.85
N ALA A 226 18.29 13.58 -23.16
CA ALA A 226 18.52 14.92 -23.70
C ALA A 226 17.38 15.90 -23.37
N ARG A 227 16.12 15.42 -23.32
CA ARG A 227 14.98 16.23 -22.85
C ARG A 227 15.10 16.52 -21.36
N THR A 228 15.45 15.53 -20.53
CA THR A 228 15.73 15.75 -19.11
C THR A 228 16.86 16.75 -18.91
N ALA A 229 17.96 16.66 -19.66
CA ALA A 229 19.08 17.59 -19.56
C ALA A 229 18.65 19.03 -19.84
N ARG A 230 17.90 19.29 -20.91
CA ARG A 230 17.38 20.63 -21.21
C ARG A 230 16.44 21.17 -20.13
N TYR A 231 15.60 20.31 -19.57
CA TYR A 231 14.73 20.70 -18.46
C TYR A 231 15.54 21.07 -17.22
N VAL A 232 16.55 20.26 -16.88
CA VAL A 232 17.45 20.50 -15.76
C VAL A 232 18.28 21.77 -15.97
N ASP A 233 18.72 22.06 -17.19
CA ASP A 233 19.41 23.31 -17.54
C ASP A 233 18.54 24.55 -17.29
N ASP A 234 17.25 24.48 -17.59
CA ASP A 234 16.29 25.54 -17.33
C ASP A 234 16.11 25.78 -15.81
N LEU A 235 16.04 24.70 -15.02
CA LEU A 235 16.05 24.82 -13.55
C LEU A 235 17.34 25.46 -13.06
N ARG A 236 18.49 25.04 -13.59
CA ARG A 236 19.81 25.59 -13.23
C ARG A 236 19.88 27.08 -13.53
N ALA A 237 19.43 27.51 -14.71
CA ALA A 237 19.42 28.91 -15.10
C ALA A 237 18.57 29.77 -14.15
N HIS A 238 17.39 29.28 -13.76
CA HIS A 238 16.54 29.97 -12.79
C HIS A 238 17.16 30.02 -11.39
N LEU A 239 17.77 28.92 -10.93
CA LEU A 239 18.41 28.83 -9.61
C LEU A 239 19.61 29.77 -9.44
N LEU A 240 20.23 30.24 -10.54
CA LEU A 240 21.25 31.30 -10.51
C LEU A 240 20.65 32.67 -10.20
N VAL A 241 19.37 32.88 -10.50
CA VAL A 241 18.63 34.11 -10.23
C VAL A 241 18.01 34.07 -8.84
N ARG A 242 17.32 32.96 -8.50
CA ARG A 242 16.58 32.83 -7.25
C ARG A 242 16.59 31.40 -6.73
N SER A 243 16.95 31.24 -5.45
CA SER A 243 16.81 29.95 -4.75
C SER A 243 15.33 29.58 -4.57
N VAL A 244 15.05 28.31 -4.23
CA VAL A 244 13.67 27.85 -4.03
C VAL A 244 12.96 28.64 -2.91
N ASP A 245 13.60 28.79 -1.75
CA ASP A 245 13.01 29.55 -0.62
C ASP A 245 12.80 31.02 -0.98
N ALA A 246 13.73 31.62 -1.72
CA ALA A 246 13.57 32.98 -2.19
C ALA A 246 12.41 33.11 -3.20
N GLU A 247 12.16 32.09 -4.04
CA GLU A 247 11.01 32.05 -4.95
C GLU A 247 9.69 31.96 -4.18
N VAL A 248 9.63 31.12 -3.14
CA VAL A 248 8.46 31.02 -2.26
C VAL A 248 8.18 32.37 -1.58
N ARG A 249 9.20 33.01 -1.01
CA ARG A 249 9.04 34.34 -0.38
C ARG A 249 8.65 35.41 -1.40
N PHE A 250 9.21 35.36 -2.61
CA PHE A 250 8.88 36.26 -3.71
C PHE A 250 7.40 36.12 -4.10
N PHE A 251 6.91 34.88 -4.27
CA PHE A 251 5.50 34.61 -4.51
C PHE A 251 4.60 35.21 -3.41
N HIS A 252 4.87 34.90 -2.13
CA HIS A 252 4.05 35.39 -1.02
C HIS A 252 4.08 36.91 -0.89
N PHE A 253 5.23 37.54 -1.15
CA PHE A 253 5.34 39.00 -1.21
C PHE A 253 4.42 39.58 -2.27
N HIS A 254 4.43 39.05 -3.50
CA HIS A 254 3.58 39.54 -4.58
C HIS A 254 2.09 39.24 -4.36
N VAL A 255 1.74 38.14 -3.68
CA VAL A 255 0.36 37.91 -3.22
C VAL A 255 -0.09 38.99 -2.25
N GLN A 256 0.75 39.34 -1.26
CA GLN A 256 0.45 40.44 -0.35
C GLN A 256 0.33 41.78 -1.08
N GLN A 257 1.25 42.09 -2.00
CA GLN A 257 1.19 43.34 -2.78
C GLN A 257 -0.08 43.44 -3.63
N ALA A 258 -0.51 42.34 -4.26
CA ALA A 258 -1.78 42.32 -5.00
C ALA A 258 -2.97 42.66 -4.08
N PHE A 259 -3.03 42.09 -2.87
CA PHE A 259 -4.07 42.44 -1.89
C PHE A 259 -3.92 43.86 -1.35
N THR A 260 -2.70 44.36 -1.13
CA THR A 260 -2.43 45.75 -0.71
C THR A 260 -2.93 46.74 -1.76
N LEU A 261 -2.69 46.49 -3.05
CA LEU A 261 -3.18 47.34 -4.14
C LEU A 261 -4.71 47.29 -4.25
N ALA A 262 -5.31 46.10 -4.14
CA ALA A 262 -6.76 45.92 -4.21
C ALA A 262 -7.49 46.56 -3.02
N ALA A 263 -6.99 46.37 -1.80
CA ALA A 263 -7.56 46.98 -0.60
C ALA A 263 -7.18 48.46 -0.44
N GLY A 264 -6.11 48.90 -1.10
CA GLY A 264 -5.44 50.19 -0.99
C GLY A 264 -5.05 50.54 0.45
N SER A 265 -4.60 49.53 1.20
CA SER A 265 -4.07 49.61 2.57
C SER A 265 -3.11 48.44 2.81
N ASP A 266 -1.90 48.71 3.29
CA ASP A 266 -0.90 47.67 3.53
C ASP A 266 -1.28 46.73 4.70
N SER A 267 -1.87 47.28 5.77
CA SER A 267 -2.33 46.46 6.89
C SER A 267 -3.45 45.51 6.47
N ALA A 268 -4.42 46.01 5.71
CA ALA A 268 -5.49 45.18 5.16
C ALA A 268 -4.93 44.14 4.18
N GLY A 269 -4.02 44.54 3.29
CA GLY A 269 -3.39 43.63 2.33
C GLY A 269 -2.70 42.45 2.98
N ARG A 270 -1.99 42.69 4.10
CA ARG A 270 -1.33 41.63 4.89
C ARG A 270 -2.32 40.66 5.50
N GLU A 271 -3.37 41.15 6.16
CA GLU A 271 -4.40 40.29 6.75
C GLU A 271 -5.17 39.48 5.70
N LEU A 272 -5.50 40.09 4.56
CA LEU A 272 -6.13 39.42 3.42
C LEU A 272 -5.25 38.30 2.88
N ALA A 273 -3.96 38.56 2.69
CA ALA A 273 -3.02 37.57 2.18
C ALA A 273 -2.89 36.37 3.13
N VAL A 274 -2.75 36.59 4.44
CA VAL A 274 -2.71 35.51 5.43
C VAL A 274 -3.98 34.66 5.39
N HIS A 275 -5.15 35.30 5.41
CA HIS A 275 -6.42 34.56 5.40
C HIS A 275 -6.67 33.84 4.07
N ALA A 276 -6.30 34.47 2.95
CA ALA A 276 -6.38 33.85 1.63
C ALA A 276 -5.53 32.57 1.55
N ARG A 277 -4.28 32.61 2.00
CA ARG A 277 -3.38 31.44 2.04
C ARG A 277 -3.96 30.30 2.88
N GLN A 278 -4.50 30.62 4.07
CA GLN A 278 -5.13 29.62 4.95
C GLN A 278 -6.33 28.94 4.27
N ILE A 279 -7.18 29.71 3.59
CA ILE A 279 -8.32 29.15 2.83
C ILE A 279 -7.84 28.32 1.65
N LEU A 280 -6.87 28.80 0.85
CA LEU A 280 -6.34 28.02 -0.28
C LEU A 280 -5.73 26.70 0.19
N LEU A 281 -4.98 26.71 1.28
CA LEU A 281 -4.39 25.51 1.86
C LEU A 281 -5.46 24.52 2.32
N ALA A 282 -6.47 24.98 3.06
CA ALA A 282 -7.48 24.13 3.67
C ALA A 282 -8.54 23.61 2.69
N ASP A 283 -8.97 24.45 1.74
CA ASP A 283 -10.14 24.18 0.91
C ASP A 283 -9.77 23.80 -0.54
N VAL A 284 -8.51 24.00 -0.96
CA VAL A 284 -8.05 23.69 -2.33
C VAL A 284 -6.87 22.73 -2.36
N LEU A 285 -5.71 23.11 -1.79
CA LEU A 285 -4.47 22.35 -1.91
C LEU A 285 -4.57 20.99 -1.20
N ILE A 286 -4.82 20.98 0.12
CA ILE A 286 -4.88 19.74 0.90
C ILE A 286 -5.97 18.77 0.39
N PRO A 287 -7.23 19.21 0.12
CA PRO A 287 -8.26 18.30 -0.38
C PRO A 287 -7.94 17.68 -1.73
N TYR A 288 -7.25 18.41 -2.62
CA TYR A 288 -6.83 17.89 -3.91
C TYR A 288 -5.66 16.91 -3.77
N ASP A 289 -4.64 17.28 -3.00
CA ASP A 289 -3.42 16.50 -2.81
C ASP A 289 -3.64 15.23 -1.97
N ALA A 290 -4.65 15.21 -1.09
CA ALA A 290 -5.12 14.00 -0.41
C ALA A 290 -5.62 12.90 -1.38
N LEU A 291 -5.87 13.24 -2.65
CA LEU A 291 -6.26 12.30 -3.71
C LEU A 291 -5.07 11.76 -4.53
N LEU A 292 -3.83 11.97 -4.07
CA LEU A 292 -2.63 11.44 -4.72
C LEU A 292 -2.70 9.92 -4.91
N GLY A 293 -2.33 9.43 -6.09
CA GLY A 293 -2.38 8.01 -6.47
C GLY A 293 -3.76 7.52 -6.92
N ARG A 294 -4.82 8.34 -6.85
CA ARG A 294 -6.19 7.93 -7.21
C ARG A 294 -6.62 8.51 -8.55
N LYS A 295 -7.29 7.70 -9.38
CA LYS A 295 -7.86 8.13 -10.67
C LYS A 295 -8.92 9.20 -10.40
N LYS A 296 -8.77 10.38 -11.01
CA LYS A 296 -9.66 11.53 -10.82
C LYS A 296 -10.65 11.65 -11.98
N HIS A 297 -11.93 11.78 -11.66
CA HIS A 297 -12.96 12.15 -12.62
C HIS A 297 -13.30 13.62 -12.47
N ARG A 298 -13.43 14.32 -13.61
CA ARG A 298 -13.48 15.79 -13.66
C ARG A 298 -12.30 16.37 -12.89
N ASP A 299 -11.10 16.02 -13.35
CA ASP A 299 -9.86 16.50 -12.75
C ASP A 299 -9.72 18.02 -12.97
N THR A 300 -10.26 18.80 -12.03
CA THR A 300 -10.24 20.26 -12.00
C THR A 300 -10.42 20.75 -10.56
N LEU A 301 -9.85 21.90 -10.23
CA LEU A 301 -10.02 22.56 -8.94
C LEU A 301 -11.33 23.34 -8.83
N LYS A 302 -12.14 23.47 -9.90
CA LYS A 302 -13.29 24.39 -9.95
C LYS A 302 -14.23 24.31 -8.74
N SER A 303 -14.62 23.12 -8.30
CA SER A 303 -15.52 22.96 -7.14
C SER A 303 -14.87 23.36 -5.82
N LEU A 304 -13.59 23.03 -5.65
CA LEU A 304 -12.79 23.40 -4.48
C LEU A 304 -12.59 24.92 -4.44
N ALA A 305 -12.21 25.50 -5.58
CA ALA A 305 -12.05 26.93 -5.77
C ALA A 305 -13.33 27.73 -5.49
N ILE A 306 -14.50 27.29 -5.95
CA ILE A 306 -15.76 27.97 -5.66
C ILE A 306 -16.10 27.92 -4.17
N THR A 307 -15.87 26.78 -3.51
CA THR A 307 -16.07 26.64 -2.06
C THR A 307 -15.15 27.62 -1.30
N ALA A 308 -13.88 27.66 -1.68
CA ALA A 308 -12.89 28.59 -1.14
C ALA A 308 -13.29 30.06 -1.37
N ARG A 309 -13.71 30.42 -2.59
CA ARG A 309 -14.18 31.78 -2.95
C ARG A 309 -15.37 32.21 -2.10
N GLY A 310 -16.36 31.32 -1.93
CA GLY A 310 -17.53 31.60 -1.10
C GLY A 310 -17.17 31.80 0.38
N ARG A 311 -16.22 31.03 0.91
CA ARG A 311 -15.71 31.21 2.28
C ARG A 311 -14.95 32.53 2.44
N PHE A 312 -14.06 32.83 1.50
CA PHE A 312 -13.28 34.08 1.51
C PHE A 312 -14.19 35.31 1.39
N SER A 313 -15.17 35.28 0.48
CA SER A 313 -16.16 36.35 0.31
C SER A 313 -16.98 36.57 1.58
N ARG A 314 -17.50 35.51 2.20
CA ARG A 314 -18.25 35.60 3.46
C ARG A 314 -17.41 36.22 4.57
N TRP A 315 -16.17 35.77 4.72
CA TRP A 315 -15.26 36.31 5.72
C TRP A 315 -14.95 37.79 5.46
N LEU A 316 -14.61 38.16 4.21
CA LEU A 316 -14.33 39.53 3.80
C LEU A 316 -15.49 40.46 4.18
N THR A 317 -16.73 40.09 3.81
CA THR A 317 -17.93 40.88 4.15
C THR A 317 -18.13 41.03 5.66
N SER A 318 -17.87 39.97 6.44
CA SER A 318 -18.03 40.03 7.91
C SER A 318 -16.92 40.79 8.63
N SER A 319 -15.70 40.83 8.07
CA SER A 319 -14.53 41.43 8.70
C SER A 319 -14.56 42.96 8.74
N SER A 320 -15.30 43.60 7.82
CA SER A 320 -15.27 45.05 7.59
C SER A 320 -13.85 45.62 7.35
N LEU A 321 -12.88 44.77 6.96
CA LEU A 321 -11.47 45.12 6.78
C LEU A 321 -11.26 46.07 5.59
N VAL A 322 -12.14 46.00 4.60
CA VAL A 322 -12.04 46.72 3.32
C VAL A 322 -13.33 47.49 3.07
N ALA A 323 -13.22 48.72 2.56
CA ALA A 323 -14.38 49.51 2.15
C ALA A 323 -15.17 48.80 1.03
N LEU A 324 -16.51 48.92 1.05
CA LEU A 324 -17.39 48.25 0.08
C LEU A 324 -16.98 48.48 -1.39
N GLY A 325 -16.55 49.71 -1.73
CA GLY A 325 -16.12 50.06 -3.09
C GLY A 325 -14.82 49.40 -3.57
N ARG A 326 -14.08 48.71 -2.69
CA ARG A 326 -12.84 47.97 -3.01
C ARG A 326 -12.98 46.46 -2.87
N SER A 327 -14.15 45.98 -2.44
CA SER A 327 -14.38 44.54 -2.23
C SER A 327 -14.25 43.75 -3.53
N GLU A 328 -14.66 44.34 -4.67
CA GLU A 328 -14.59 43.68 -5.97
C GLU A 328 -13.16 43.38 -6.42
N ASP A 329 -12.23 44.34 -6.28
CA ASP A 329 -10.81 44.14 -6.59
C ASP A 329 -10.18 43.06 -5.68
N VAL A 330 -10.56 43.02 -4.40
CA VAL A 330 -10.05 42.01 -3.45
C VAL A 330 -10.57 40.61 -3.78
N LEU A 331 -11.86 40.49 -4.13
CA LEU A 331 -12.44 39.23 -4.59
C LEU A 331 -11.82 38.78 -5.92
N TYR A 332 -11.52 39.71 -6.82
CA TYR A 332 -10.79 39.44 -8.05
C TYR A 332 -9.40 38.88 -7.79
N VAL A 333 -8.62 39.43 -6.84
CA VAL A 333 -7.32 38.84 -6.46
C VAL A 333 -7.47 37.38 -6.06
N PHE A 334 -8.40 37.08 -5.16
CA PHE A 334 -8.60 35.71 -4.70
C PHE A 334 -9.09 34.76 -5.81
N GLU A 335 -9.99 35.22 -6.69
CA GLU A 335 -10.38 34.47 -7.89
C GLU A 335 -9.16 34.13 -8.76
N ARG A 336 -8.30 35.10 -9.04
CA ARG A 336 -7.09 34.89 -9.87
C ARG A 336 -6.09 33.94 -9.22
N LEU A 337 -5.96 33.94 -7.89
CA LEU A 337 -5.16 32.92 -7.19
C LEU A 337 -5.69 31.50 -7.45
N THR A 338 -7.01 31.30 -7.39
CA THR A 338 -7.59 29.97 -7.68
C THR A 338 -7.42 29.56 -9.14
N GLU A 339 -7.45 30.51 -10.08
CA GLU A 339 -7.17 30.25 -11.50
C GLU A 339 -5.71 29.90 -11.75
N VAL A 340 -4.77 30.56 -11.06
CA VAL A 340 -3.34 30.19 -11.10
C VAL A 340 -3.16 28.74 -10.65
N LEU A 341 -3.78 28.32 -9.54
CA LEU A 341 -3.70 26.93 -9.09
C LEU A 341 -4.25 25.93 -10.11
N GLU A 342 -5.37 26.24 -10.77
CA GLU A 342 -5.94 25.38 -11.82
C GLU A 342 -5.03 25.29 -13.05
N ALA A 343 -4.37 26.39 -13.42
CA ALA A 343 -3.37 26.40 -14.48
C ALA A 343 -2.18 25.51 -14.14
N LEU A 344 -1.63 25.62 -12.91
CA LEU A 344 -0.55 24.77 -12.43
C LEU A 344 -0.93 23.30 -12.42
N ARG A 345 -2.13 22.97 -11.93
CA ARG A 345 -2.66 21.60 -11.94
C ARG A 345 -2.75 21.07 -13.38
N THR A 346 -3.29 21.86 -14.29
CA THR A 346 -3.42 21.49 -15.71
C THR A 346 -2.08 21.24 -16.37
N GLU A 347 -1.09 22.10 -16.11
CA GLU A 347 0.27 21.92 -16.62
C GLU A 347 0.95 20.69 -16.04
N ALA A 348 0.87 20.48 -14.72
CA ALA A 348 1.40 19.28 -14.09
C ALA A 348 0.74 18.00 -14.62
N ALA A 349 -0.58 17.99 -14.81
CA ALA A 349 -1.30 16.84 -15.37
C ALA A 349 -0.83 16.51 -16.80
N LYS A 350 -0.51 17.53 -17.60
CA LYS A 350 0.07 17.37 -18.95
C LYS A 350 1.50 16.85 -18.92
N GLU A 351 2.33 17.33 -17.99
CA GLU A 351 3.72 16.86 -17.85
C GLU A 351 3.77 15.39 -17.42
N TRP A 352 3.01 15.03 -16.39
CA TRP A 352 2.99 13.65 -15.88
C TRP A 352 2.24 12.68 -16.79
N ASP A 353 1.40 13.18 -17.70
CA ASP A 353 0.45 12.40 -18.52
C ASP A 353 -0.40 11.43 -17.67
N ASP A 354 -0.64 11.80 -16.40
CA ASP A 354 -1.34 10.99 -15.42
C ASP A 354 -1.79 11.86 -14.23
N PRO A 355 -3.08 12.16 -14.08
CA PRO A 355 -3.59 13.02 -13.01
C PRO A 355 -3.44 12.40 -11.61
N ARG A 356 -3.11 11.10 -11.51
CA ARG A 356 -2.80 10.42 -10.24
C ARG A 356 -1.49 10.92 -9.62
N LEU A 357 -0.61 11.51 -10.43
CA LEU A 357 0.73 11.98 -10.05
C LEU A 357 0.82 13.49 -9.85
N VAL A 358 -0.30 14.20 -9.92
CA VAL A 358 -0.31 15.65 -9.69
C VAL A 358 -0.31 15.92 -8.20
N TRP A 359 0.70 16.69 -7.77
CA TRP A 359 0.86 17.26 -6.42
C TRP A 359 1.07 18.76 -6.57
N LEU A 360 0.25 19.55 -5.89
CA LEU A 360 0.39 21.01 -5.86
C LEU A 360 1.30 21.39 -4.68
N PRO A 361 2.39 22.14 -4.89
CA PRO A 361 3.27 22.51 -3.78
C PRO A 361 2.52 23.22 -2.66
N LEU A 362 2.59 22.70 -1.44
CA LEU A 362 1.95 23.31 -0.28
C LEU A 362 2.59 24.66 0.10
N GLN A 363 3.81 24.94 -0.41
CA GLN A 363 4.47 26.25 -0.34
C GLN A 363 3.69 27.37 -1.05
N LEU A 364 2.69 27.05 -1.88
CA LEU A 364 1.75 28.03 -2.42
C LEU A 364 0.80 28.59 -1.35
N GLY A 365 0.63 27.86 -0.23
CA GLY A 365 -0.11 28.30 0.95
C GLY A 365 0.78 28.55 2.17
N LEU A 366 1.99 28.01 2.21
CA LEU A 366 2.88 28.00 3.39
C LEU A 366 4.20 28.74 3.13
N LEU A 367 4.65 29.50 4.12
CA LEU A 367 6.01 30.03 4.25
C LEU A 367 6.93 28.99 4.91
N PRO A 368 8.26 29.08 4.73
CA PRO A 368 9.21 28.15 5.34
C PRO A 368 9.10 28.03 6.88
N GLU A 369 8.75 29.11 7.55
CA GLU A 369 8.52 29.24 9.00
C GLU A 369 7.12 28.79 9.47
N GLU A 370 6.31 28.18 8.60
CA GLU A 370 4.98 27.63 8.93
C GLU A 370 4.97 26.09 8.79
N TYR A 371 6.15 25.47 8.69
CA TYR A 371 6.35 24.01 8.65
C TYR A 371 7.72 23.57 9.18
N ASP A 372 8.38 24.38 10.02
CA ASP A 372 9.70 24.07 10.59
C ASP A 372 9.64 23.46 11.99
N GLU A 373 8.45 23.40 12.60
CA GLU A 373 8.23 22.73 13.88
C GLU A 373 7.59 21.33 13.75
N GLN A 374 7.88 20.44 14.71
CA GLN A 374 7.28 19.10 14.80
C GLN A 374 5.75 19.16 14.83
N ALA A 375 5.17 20.07 15.62
CA ALA A 375 3.73 20.18 15.77
C ALA A 375 3.02 20.66 14.50
N GLU A 376 3.66 21.54 13.72
CA GLU A 376 3.14 22.01 12.44
C GLU A 376 3.14 20.90 11.40
N LEU A 377 4.26 20.17 11.28
CA LEU A 377 4.38 19.02 10.38
C LEU A 377 3.40 17.90 10.77
N ASP A 378 3.24 17.62 12.06
CA ASP A 378 2.25 16.67 12.57
C ASP A 378 0.83 17.09 12.14
N ALA A 379 0.45 18.35 12.38
CA ALA A 379 -0.89 18.86 12.04
C ALA A 379 -1.16 18.81 10.52
N LEU A 380 -0.16 19.10 9.70
CA LEU A 380 -0.25 19.02 8.25
C LEU A 380 -0.40 17.56 7.78
N LEU A 381 0.34 16.61 8.39
CA LEU A 381 0.19 15.18 8.15
C LEU A 381 -1.23 14.71 8.48
N GLU A 382 -1.77 15.09 9.63
CA GLU A 382 -3.12 14.68 10.03
C GLU A 382 -4.18 15.21 9.06
N ARG A 383 -4.03 16.46 8.62
CA ARG A 383 -4.96 17.09 7.65
C ARG A 383 -4.90 16.43 6.27
N VAL A 384 -3.71 16.12 5.75
CA VAL A 384 -3.56 15.55 4.39
C VAL A 384 -3.95 14.08 4.34
N THR A 385 -3.70 13.34 5.42
CA THR A 385 -3.97 11.89 5.47
C THR A 385 -5.38 11.57 5.97
N GLY A 386 -5.99 12.46 6.77
CA GLY A 386 -7.21 12.17 7.50
C GLY A 386 -7.02 11.19 8.67
N ALA A 387 -5.78 10.77 8.97
CA ALA A 387 -5.43 9.95 10.13
C ALA A 387 -4.89 10.84 11.26
N GLN A 388 -4.95 10.36 12.50
CA GLN A 388 -4.48 11.12 13.67
C GLN A 388 -3.31 10.44 14.35
N PHE A 389 -2.38 11.23 14.88
CA PHE A 389 -1.40 10.73 15.84
C PHE A 389 -2.11 10.32 17.12
N THR A 390 -1.70 9.18 17.64
CA THR A 390 -2.07 8.70 18.96
C THR A 390 -0.87 8.82 19.89
N GLU A 391 -1.14 9.06 21.17
CA GLU A 391 -0.14 9.11 22.24
C GLU A 391 -0.20 7.83 23.08
N HIS A 392 0.77 7.67 23.98
CA HIS A 392 0.87 6.51 24.87
C HIS A 392 0.97 5.18 24.12
N ASN A 393 1.81 5.14 23.08
CA ASN A 393 2.13 3.90 22.39
C ASN A 393 3.51 3.38 22.79
N ARG A 394 3.65 2.05 22.82
CA ARG A 394 4.94 1.37 22.88
C ARG A 394 5.24 0.76 21.53
N LEU A 395 6.36 1.16 20.94
CA LEU A 395 6.87 0.63 19.69
C LEU A 395 8.20 -0.08 19.99
N THR A 396 8.36 -1.31 19.51
CA THR A 396 9.63 -2.04 19.60
C THR A 396 10.09 -2.40 18.21
N TYR A 397 11.29 -1.94 17.85
CA TYR A 397 11.93 -2.24 16.57
C TYR A 397 12.49 -3.66 16.56
N VAL A 398 12.10 -4.44 15.56
CA VAL A 398 12.43 -5.87 15.48
C VAL A 398 13.06 -6.18 14.12
N VAL A 399 14.22 -6.81 14.13
CA VAL A 399 14.88 -7.27 12.90
C VAL A 399 14.25 -8.56 12.38
N ASN A 400 14.44 -8.78 11.07
CA ASN A 400 13.78 -9.83 10.30
C ASN A 400 13.68 -11.21 10.97
N LEU A 401 14.78 -11.70 11.56
CA LEU A 401 14.86 -13.07 12.09
C LEU A 401 13.95 -13.34 13.29
N HIS A 402 13.49 -12.29 13.99
CA HIS A 402 12.59 -12.43 15.14
C HIS A 402 11.12 -12.32 14.78
N PHE A 403 10.79 -11.79 13.60
CA PHE A 403 9.39 -11.65 13.18
C PHE A 403 8.63 -12.97 13.28
N HIS A 404 9.23 -14.06 12.78
CA HIS A 404 8.63 -15.39 12.79
C HIS A 404 8.26 -15.86 14.21
N TRP A 405 9.16 -15.64 15.16
CA TRP A 405 8.98 -16.04 16.55
C TRP A 405 7.99 -15.14 17.29
N GLU A 406 8.02 -13.84 17.03
CA GLU A 406 7.04 -12.90 17.56
C GLU A 406 5.63 -13.21 17.04
N LEU A 407 5.49 -13.60 15.77
CA LEU A 407 4.21 -14.05 15.21
C LEU A 407 3.74 -15.34 15.87
N LEU A 408 4.62 -16.33 16.01
CA LEU A 408 4.29 -17.61 16.67
C LEU A 408 3.80 -17.37 18.11
N ARG A 409 4.54 -16.56 18.87
CA ARG A 409 4.19 -16.18 20.23
C ARG A 409 2.86 -15.40 20.27
N MET A 410 2.65 -14.46 19.35
CA MET A 410 1.39 -13.72 19.26
C MET A 410 0.20 -14.68 19.08
N ILE A 411 0.31 -15.66 18.20
CA ILE A 411 -0.75 -16.68 18.02
C ILE A 411 -1.02 -17.41 19.33
N GLN A 412 0.03 -17.92 20.00
CA GLN A 412 -0.08 -18.68 21.25
C GLN A 412 -0.69 -17.87 22.41
N GLU A 413 -0.29 -16.60 22.53
CA GLU A 413 -0.77 -15.71 23.60
C GLU A 413 -2.20 -15.18 23.39
N THR A 414 -2.81 -15.42 22.23
CA THR A 414 -4.14 -14.91 21.87
C THR A 414 -5.23 -15.43 22.79
N GLN A 415 -6.03 -14.52 23.35
CA GLN A 415 -7.10 -14.85 24.30
C GLN A 415 -8.51 -14.69 23.71
N ARG A 416 -8.74 -13.60 22.95
CA ARG A 416 -10.05 -13.22 22.39
C ARG A 416 -10.07 -13.39 20.88
N TYR A 417 -9.09 -12.81 20.19
CA TYR A 417 -8.99 -12.95 18.74
C TYR A 417 -7.64 -12.52 18.18
N HIS A 418 -7.30 -13.03 17.00
CA HIS A 418 -6.09 -12.67 16.27
C HIS A 418 -6.37 -12.53 14.78
N VAL A 419 -5.80 -11.51 14.17
CA VAL A 419 -5.82 -11.26 12.72
C VAL A 419 -4.39 -11.35 12.20
N LEU A 420 -4.15 -12.22 11.23
CA LEU A 420 -2.95 -12.20 10.39
C LEU A 420 -3.37 -11.74 8.99
N TRP A 421 -2.83 -10.61 8.58
CA TRP A 421 -2.99 -10.04 7.25
C TRP A 421 -1.64 -10.00 6.57
N VAL A 422 -1.46 -10.88 5.59
CA VAL A 422 -0.17 -11.02 4.92
C VAL A 422 -0.42 -11.37 3.46
N HIS A 423 0.52 -11.05 2.59
CA HIS A 423 0.37 -11.48 1.20
C HIS A 423 0.93 -12.89 0.98
N ASP A 424 2.04 -13.26 1.65
CA ASP A 424 2.72 -14.54 1.43
C ASP A 424 2.65 -15.50 2.64
N PHE A 425 2.09 -16.69 2.40
CA PHE A 425 1.99 -17.83 3.34
C PHE A 425 2.15 -19.14 2.53
N PRO A 426 3.37 -19.45 2.06
CA PRO A 426 3.59 -20.51 1.08
C PRO A 426 3.49 -21.89 1.74
N SER A 427 3.17 -22.93 0.97
CA SER A 427 3.24 -24.32 1.42
C SER A 427 4.53 -25.03 1.05
N HIS A 428 5.33 -24.41 0.19
CA HIS A 428 6.51 -25.03 -0.38
C HIS A 428 7.57 -23.99 -0.72
N THR A 429 8.78 -24.49 -0.84
CA THR A 429 9.99 -23.72 -1.16
C THR A 429 10.18 -23.66 -2.67
N SER A 430 11.08 -22.80 -3.14
CA SER A 430 11.50 -22.80 -4.55
C SER A 430 12.12 -24.13 -5.00
N ALA A 431 12.69 -24.91 -4.08
CA ALA A 431 13.20 -26.26 -4.32
C ALA A 431 12.10 -27.33 -4.33
N GLY A 432 10.83 -26.96 -4.12
CA GLY A 432 9.70 -27.89 -4.13
C GLY A 432 9.55 -28.74 -2.86
N THR A 433 10.25 -28.38 -1.77
CA THR A 433 10.11 -29.03 -0.46
C THR A 433 9.05 -28.33 0.38
N LEU A 434 8.60 -28.93 1.50
CA LEU A 434 7.75 -28.25 2.48
C LEU A 434 8.42 -26.97 2.98
N ASP A 435 7.64 -25.89 3.10
CA ASP A 435 8.10 -24.66 3.73
C ASP A 435 8.04 -24.80 5.26
N ALA A 436 9.21 -24.85 5.91
CA ALA A 436 9.29 -25.16 7.33
C ALA A 436 8.73 -24.04 8.23
N ALA A 437 8.84 -22.78 7.79
CA ALA A 437 8.38 -21.63 8.54
C ALA A 437 6.85 -21.61 8.62
N SER A 438 6.17 -21.60 7.48
CA SER A 438 4.71 -21.68 7.43
C SER A 438 4.16 -22.91 8.13
N PHE A 439 4.84 -24.07 8.01
CA PHE A 439 4.45 -25.29 8.69
C PHE A 439 4.49 -25.15 10.22
N ALA A 440 5.53 -24.51 10.77
CA ALA A 440 5.61 -24.22 12.20
C ALA A 440 4.46 -23.31 12.66
N GLN A 441 4.09 -22.27 11.91
CA GLN A 441 2.95 -21.41 12.24
C GLN A 441 1.62 -22.17 12.25
N VAL A 442 1.44 -23.15 11.36
CA VAL A 442 0.25 -24.02 11.32
C VAL A 442 0.22 -24.95 12.53
N VAL A 443 1.29 -25.69 12.78
CA VAL A 443 1.32 -26.75 13.80
C VAL A 443 1.55 -26.18 15.20
N ASP A 444 2.63 -25.45 15.41
CA ASP A 444 3.05 -24.93 16.73
C ASP A 444 2.28 -23.67 17.11
N GLY A 445 1.80 -22.93 16.11
CA GLY A 445 0.94 -21.77 16.29
C GLY A 445 -0.53 -22.19 16.40
N TYR A 446 -1.24 -22.19 15.27
CA TYR A 446 -2.70 -22.28 15.27
C TYR A 446 -3.25 -23.59 15.85
N LEU A 447 -2.77 -24.77 15.41
CA LEU A 447 -3.34 -26.05 15.86
C LEU A 447 -3.06 -26.31 17.34
N THR A 448 -1.82 -26.06 17.79
CA THR A 448 -1.45 -26.17 19.20
C THR A 448 -2.28 -25.23 20.07
N THR A 449 -2.37 -23.96 19.68
CA THR A 449 -3.16 -22.98 20.44
C THR A 449 -4.63 -23.35 20.48
N LEU A 450 -5.23 -23.78 19.37
CA LEU A 450 -6.62 -24.24 19.37
C LEU A 450 -6.83 -25.42 20.34
N ALA A 451 -5.88 -26.37 20.39
CA ALA A 451 -5.97 -27.50 21.31
C ALA A 451 -5.91 -27.03 22.77
N ASP A 452 -4.92 -26.19 23.11
CA ASP A 452 -4.76 -25.62 24.48
C ASP A 452 -6.03 -24.89 24.93
N ARG A 453 -6.68 -24.13 24.03
CA ARG A 453 -7.89 -23.35 24.35
C ARG A 453 -9.13 -24.21 24.49
N VAL A 454 -9.24 -25.28 23.71
CA VAL A 454 -10.30 -26.27 23.87
C VAL A 454 -10.13 -27.05 25.18
N GLU A 455 -8.89 -27.45 25.52
CA GLU A 455 -8.58 -28.10 26.80
C GLU A 455 -8.97 -27.21 28.00
N ALA A 456 -8.82 -25.89 27.88
CA ALA A 456 -9.22 -24.91 28.89
C ALA A 456 -10.71 -24.47 28.80
N TYR A 457 -11.49 -24.97 27.84
CA TYR A 457 -12.84 -24.44 27.58
C TYR A 457 -13.81 -24.70 28.74
N ASP A 458 -13.72 -25.87 29.38
CA ASP A 458 -14.64 -26.24 30.47
C ASP A 458 -14.53 -25.29 31.68
N SER A 459 -13.38 -24.66 31.90
CA SER A 459 -13.17 -23.69 32.99
C SER A 459 -13.37 -22.23 32.56
N THR A 460 -13.09 -21.90 31.29
CA THR A 460 -13.09 -20.52 30.80
C THR A 460 -14.38 -20.14 30.06
N GLY A 461 -15.08 -21.10 29.45
CA GLY A 461 -16.26 -20.88 28.61
C GLY A 461 -16.00 -20.03 27.36
N THR A 462 -14.73 -19.84 26.96
CA THR A 462 -14.36 -18.94 25.86
C THR A 462 -13.34 -19.57 24.92
N LEU A 463 -13.48 -19.29 23.61
CA LEU A 463 -12.53 -19.70 22.57
C LEU A 463 -12.12 -18.47 21.75
N PRO A 464 -10.82 -18.30 21.45
CA PRO A 464 -10.38 -17.20 20.61
C PRO A 464 -10.79 -17.40 19.14
N LEU A 465 -11.02 -16.30 18.43
CA LEU A 465 -11.25 -16.29 16.98
C LEU A 465 -9.96 -15.97 16.23
N PHE A 466 -9.54 -16.84 15.32
CA PHE A 466 -8.39 -16.59 14.45
C PHE A 466 -8.82 -16.22 13.04
N PHE A 467 -8.21 -15.19 12.46
CA PHE A 467 -8.46 -14.74 11.09
C PHE A 467 -7.16 -14.70 10.29
N ILE A 468 -7.21 -15.18 9.04
CA ILE A 468 -6.12 -15.02 8.07
C ILE A 468 -6.66 -14.32 6.82
N PHE A 469 -6.04 -13.20 6.45
CA PHE A 469 -6.35 -12.42 5.27
C PHE A 469 -5.19 -12.57 4.28
N LEU A 470 -5.45 -13.04 3.07
CA LEU A 470 -4.45 -13.20 2.01
C LEU A 470 -5.00 -12.69 0.67
N ASP A 471 -4.14 -12.06 -0.13
CA ASP A 471 -4.45 -11.75 -1.52
C ASP A 471 -4.54 -13.04 -2.36
N GLN A 472 -5.51 -13.12 -3.29
CA GLN A 472 -5.66 -14.32 -4.11
C GLN A 472 -4.41 -14.64 -4.96
N HIS A 473 -3.65 -13.64 -5.41
CA HIS A 473 -2.48 -13.88 -6.25
C HIS A 473 -1.44 -14.74 -5.56
N TYR A 474 -0.99 -14.29 -4.40
CA TYR A 474 0.04 -14.95 -3.62
C TYR A 474 -0.48 -16.23 -2.94
N TYR A 475 -1.77 -16.27 -2.58
CA TYR A 475 -2.42 -17.49 -2.12
C TYR A 475 -2.31 -18.64 -3.14
N GLU A 476 -2.49 -18.35 -4.44
CA GLU A 476 -2.36 -19.35 -5.52
C GLU A 476 -0.89 -19.63 -5.86
N GLU A 477 -0.02 -18.60 -5.89
CA GLU A 477 1.42 -18.74 -6.13
C GLU A 477 2.09 -19.63 -5.08
N GLY A 478 1.89 -19.32 -3.79
CA GLY A 478 2.43 -20.07 -2.67
C GLY A 478 1.74 -21.42 -2.43
N LYS A 479 0.67 -21.75 -3.18
CA LYS A 479 -0.20 -22.91 -2.94
C LYS A 479 -0.74 -22.97 -1.51
N ALA A 480 -1.03 -21.81 -0.92
CA ALA A 480 -1.45 -21.64 0.47
C ALA A 480 -2.76 -22.39 0.81
N ARG A 481 -3.54 -22.80 -0.20
CA ARG A 481 -4.72 -23.67 -0.07
C ARG A 481 -4.46 -24.92 0.79
N VAL A 482 -3.26 -25.49 0.75
CA VAL A 482 -2.89 -26.66 1.57
C VAL A 482 -3.12 -26.34 3.06
N TRP A 483 -2.56 -25.23 3.53
CA TRP A 483 -2.72 -24.76 4.90
C TRP A 483 -4.11 -24.27 5.22
N MET A 484 -4.68 -23.43 4.35
CA MET A 484 -6.01 -22.84 4.59
C MET A 484 -7.10 -23.91 4.67
N THR A 485 -6.99 -25.01 3.91
CA THR A 485 -7.94 -26.14 4.01
C THR A 485 -7.83 -26.88 5.34
N ILE A 486 -6.60 -27.09 5.85
CA ILE A 486 -6.39 -27.70 7.17
C ILE A 486 -6.95 -26.80 8.26
N LEU A 487 -6.64 -25.50 8.21
CA LEU A 487 -7.01 -24.55 9.25
C LEU A 487 -8.51 -24.17 9.26
N GLU A 488 -9.21 -24.23 8.12
CA GLU A 488 -10.67 -23.94 8.07
C GLU A 488 -11.55 -25.07 8.61
N ASP A 489 -11.06 -26.31 8.63
CA ASP A 489 -11.78 -27.48 9.17
C ASP A 489 -10.81 -28.49 9.81
N PRO A 490 -10.09 -28.09 10.87
CA PRO A 490 -9.01 -28.91 11.44
C PRO A 490 -9.54 -30.21 12.06
N LEU A 491 -10.78 -30.24 12.53
CA LEU A 491 -11.40 -31.43 13.10
C LEU A 491 -11.59 -32.55 12.06
N HIS A 492 -11.74 -32.22 10.78
CA HIS A 492 -11.91 -33.18 9.68
C HIS A 492 -10.73 -33.22 8.70
N ALA A 493 -9.69 -32.42 8.93
CA ALA A 493 -8.54 -32.32 8.05
C ALA A 493 -7.74 -33.65 7.96
N SER A 494 -7.24 -33.94 6.75
CA SER A 494 -6.28 -35.01 6.53
C SER A 494 -4.87 -34.55 6.89
N ALA A 495 -4.06 -35.43 7.46
CA ALA A 495 -2.64 -35.18 7.72
C ALA A 495 -1.74 -35.32 6.47
N GLN A 496 -2.31 -35.65 5.31
CA GLN A 496 -1.54 -35.81 4.07
C GLN A 496 -0.94 -34.46 3.62
N LEU A 497 0.37 -34.45 3.41
CA LEU A 497 1.12 -33.29 2.96
C LEU A 497 1.79 -33.56 1.60
N PRO A 498 1.49 -32.79 0.53
CA PRO A 498 2.07 -33.03 -0.79
C PRO A 498 3.59 -32.86 -0.88
N PHE A 499 4.17 -32.02 -0.01
CA PHE A 499 5.60 -31.66 -0.02
C PHE A 499 6.35 -32.10 1.24
N GLY A 500 5.66 -32.75 2.18
CA GLY A 500 6.19 -33.11 3.50
C GLY A 500 6.86 -34.48 3.53
N THR A 501 7.80 -34.66 4.45
CA THR A 501 8.38 -35.95 4.79
C THR A 501 7.41 -36.79 5.64
N ALA A 502 7.73 -38.06 5.87
CA ALA A 502 6.95 -38.90 6.80
C ALA A 502 6.90 -38.30 8.21
N ALA A 503 8.01 -37.72 8.68
CA ALA A 503 8.07 -37.04 9.98
C ALA A 503 7.16 -35.81 10.04
N ASP A 504 7.09 -35.01 8.96
CA ASP A 504 6.20 -33.86 8.88
C ASP A 504 4.72 -34.29 8.93
N VAL A 505 4.38 -35.35 8.19
CA VAL A 505 3.03 -35.93 8.19
C VAL A 505 2.66 -36.46 9.58
N ASP A 506 3.58 -37.15 10.26
CA ASP A 506 3.36 -37.67 11.61
C ASP A 506 3.18 -36.55 12.62
N ARG A 507 4.00 -35.49 12.53
CA ARG A 507 3.89 -34.30 13.36
C ARG A 507 2.54 -33.58 13.19
N LEU A 508 2.10 -33.39 11.95
CA LEU A 508 0.78 -32.81 11.66
C LEU A 508 -0.34 -33.71 12.20
N ARG A 509 -0.23 -35.03 12.00
CA ARG A 509 -1.23 -35.99 12.49
C ARG A 509 -1.41 -35.89 14.00
N GLN A 510 -0.31 -35.87 14.75
CA GLN A 510 -0.33 -35.73 16.20
C GLN A 510 -1.02 -34.44 16.65
N ALA A 511 -0.73 -33.31 15.99
CA ALA A 511 -1.38 -32.03 16.33
C ALA A 511 -2.90 -32.05 16.06
N LEU A 512 -3.34 -32.62 14.94
CA LEU A 512 -4.76 -32.78 14.62
C LEU A 512 -5.47 -33.75 15.58
N GLU A 513 -4.83 -34.87 15.92
CA GLU A 513 -5.37 -35.84 16.88
C GLU A 513 -5.49 -35.25 18.28
N ARG A 514 -4.49 -34.49 18.74
CA ARG A 514 -4.56 -33.76 20.02
C ARG A 514 -5.77 -32.82 20.05
N LEU A 515 -5.96 -32.00 19.01
CA LEU A 515 -7.11 -31.09 18.95
C LEU A 515 -8.45 -31.86 18.96
N ARG A 516 -8.55 -32.97 18.24
CA ARG A 516 -9.77 -33.82 18.24
C ARG A 516 -10.04 -34.41 19.62
N LEU A 517 -9.00 -34.91 20.30
CA LEU A 517 -9.11 -35.44 21.66
C LEU A 517 -9.50 -34.35 22.66
N ALA A 518 -8.94 -33.15 22.54
CA ALA A 518 -9.32 -31.99 23.36
C ALA A 518 -10.83 -31.70 23.24
N VAL A 519 -11.36 -31.68 22.01
CA VAL A 519 -12.80 -31.49 21.76
C VAL A 519 -13.65 -32.62 22.35
N GLN A 520 -13.20 -33.87 22.23
CA GLN A 520 -13.92 -35.04 22.79
C GLN A 520 -13.95 -35.03 24.32
N HIS A 521 -12.89 -34.52 24.97
CA HIS A 521 -12.77 -34.48 26.42
C HIS A 521 -13.40 -33.25 27.07
N SER A 522 -13.70 -32.19 26.31
CA SER A 522 -14.42 -31.03 26.85
C SER A 522 -15.90 -31.34 27.04
N HIS A 523 -16.34 -31.38 28.30
CA HIS A 523 -17.72 -31.68 28.67
C HIS A 523 -18.68 -30.58 28.24
N VAL A 524 -18.28 -29.31 28.39
CA VAL A 524 -19.11 -28.15 28.04
C VAL A 524 -19.24 -28.06 26.52
N LEU A 525 -18.13 -28.15 25.79
CA LEU A 525 -18.15 -28.06 24.33
C LEU A 525 -18.92 -29.22 23.70
N ALA A 526 -18.79 -30.43 24.24
CA ALA A 526 -19.57 -31.58 23.79
C ALA A 526 -21.08 -31.41 24.05
N ALA A 527 -21.46 -30.80 25.18
CA ALA A 527 -22.86 -30.50 25.47
C ALA A 527 -23.41 -29.45 24.48
N GLU A 528 -22.69 -28.35 24.26
CA GLU A 528 -23.10 -27.30 23.32
C GLU A 528 -23.14 -27.80 21.87
N ALA A 529 -22.19 -28.64 21.47
CA ALA A 529 -22.18 -29.25 20.13
C ALA A 529 -23.38 -30.18 19.90
N ARG A 530 -23.94 -30.81 20.95
CA ARG A 530 -25.19 -31.59 20.83
C ARG A 530 -26.41 -30.69 20.59
N GLU A 531 -26.43 -29.50 21.19
CA GLU A 531 -27.53 -28.54 21.03
C GLU A 531 -27.45 -27.78 19.70
N TYR A 532 -26.26 -27.30 19.32
CA TYR A 532 -26.07 -26.43 18.15
C TYR A 532 -25.61 -27.18 16.89
N GLY A 533 -25.15 -28.42 17.02
CA GLY A 533 -24.71 -29.28 15.93
C GLY A 533 -23.27 -29.04 15.47
N ASP A 534 -22.77 -29.97 14.63
CA ASP A 534 -21.39 -29.98 14.13
C ASP A 534 -21.00 -28.71 13.33
N ALA A 535 -21.93 -28.12 12.58
CA ALA A 535 -21.66 -26.90 11.81
C ALA A 535 -21.32 -25.70 12.71
N TRP A 536 -21.89 -25.65 13.91
CA TRP A 536 -21.54 -24.65 14.92
C TRP A 536 -20.15 -24.91 15.50
N LEU A 537 -19.86 -26.17 15.84
CA LEU A 537 -18.56 -26.56 16.40
C LEU A 537 -17.41 -26.25 15.42
N ARG A 538 -17.56 -26.64 14.15
CA ARG A 538 -16.60 -26.30 13.09
C ARG A 538 -16.46 -24.80 12.87
N ASN A 539 -17.48 -24.00 13.16
CA ASN A 539 -17.37 -22.55 13.06
C ASN A 539 -16.58 -21.93 14.21
N ARG A 540 -16.53 -22.58 15.38
CA ARG A 540 -15.83 -22.12 16.58
C ARG A 540 -14.39 -22.62 16.65
N VAL A 541 -14.12 -23.87 16.27
CA VAL A 541 -12.78 -24.49 16.35
C VAL A 541 -12.13 -24.49 14.97
N LYS A 542 -11.68 -23.32 14.53
CA LYS A 542 -10.98 -23.15 13.24
C LYS A 542 -10.27 -21.80 13.13
N VAL A 543 -9.60 -21.60 12.00
CA VAL A 543 -9.19 -20.28 11.51
C VAL A 543 -10.17 -19.81 10.42
N HIS A 544 -10.62 -18.57 10.52
CA HIS A 544 -11.46 -17.90 9.53
C HIS A 544 -10.60 -17.33 8.40
N VAL A 545 -10.59 -18.02 7.26
CA VAL A 545 -9.81 -17.60 6.09
C VAL A 545 -10.60 -16.59 5.26
N ASN A 546 -9.91 -15.54 4.84
CA ASN A 546 -10.46 -14.42 4.08
C ASN A 546 -9.54 -14.10 2.89
N ILE A 547 -9.80 -14.73 1.74
CA ILE A 547 -9.03 -14.43 0.54
C ILE A 547 -9.61 -13.19 -0.16
N THR A 548 -8.82 -12.12 -0.22
CA THR A 548 -9.17 -10.79 -0.75
C THR A 548 -8.87 -10.67 -2.24
N ASN A 549 -9.40 -9.60 -2.85
CA ASN A 549 -9.27 -9.22 -4.27
C ASN A 549 -9.58 -10.38 -5.21
N ARG A 550 -10.59 -11.19 -4.87
CA ARG A 550 -10.87 -12.39 -5.64
C ARG A 550 -11.12 -12.09 -7.09
N VAL A 551 -10.73 -13.03 -7.93
CA VAL A 551 -10.93 -12.88 -9.35
C VAL A 551 -12.42 -12.84 -9.68
N ASP A 552 -12.83 -11.77 -10.35
CA ASP A 552 -14.21 -11.53 -10.70
C ASP A 552 -14.27 -10.83 -12.07
N ALA A 553 -14.73 -11.59 -13.06
CA ALA A 553 -14.82 -11.15 -14.44
C ALA A 553 -15.79 -9.97 -14.64
N SER A 554 -16.58 -9.60 -13.63
CA SER A 554 -17.46 -8.44 -13.69
C SER A 554 -16.77 -7.10 -13.40
N PHE A 555 -15.52 -7.12 -12.92
CA PHE A 555 -14.74 -5.91 -12.62
C PHE A 555 -13.64 -5.64 -13.65
N TRP A 556 -13.91 -4.66 -14.50
CA TRP A 556 -12.99 -4.17 -15.53
C TRP A 556 -12.88 -2.65 -15.43
N SER A 557 -11.70 -2.13 -15.73
CA SER A 557 -11.40 -0.70 -15.70
C SER A 557 -10.73 -0.25 -17.00
N GLY A 558 -11.11 0.90 -17.55
CA GLY A 558 -10.52 1.42 -18.79
C GLY A 558 -9.20 2.16 -18.54
N GLY A 559 -8.14 2.06 -19.36
CA GLY A 559 -7.84 1.19 -20.50
C GLY A 559 -6.35 1.35 -20.87
N LEU A 560 -5.65 0.27 -21.25
CA LEU A 560 -4.20 0.27 -21.52
C LEU A 560 -3.84 0.52 -23.00
N ILE A 561 -4.81 0.32 -23.90
CA ILE A 561 -4.72 0.61 -25.34
C ILE A 561 -5.97 1.43 -25.65
N SER A 562 -5.79 2.71 -25.98
CA SER A 562 -6.80 3.67 -26.48
C SER A 562 -8.25 3.14 -26.45
N SER A 563 -9.05 3.57 -25.47
CA SER A 563 -10.53 3.61 -25.48
C SER A 563 -11.35 2.36 -25.86
N VAL A 564 -10.77 1.19 -26.19
CA VAL A 564 -11.51 0.09 -26.84
C VAL A 564 -11.62 -1.20 -26.00
N PHE A 565 -10.60 -1.57 -25.22
CA PHE A 565 -10.65 -2.76 -24.34
C PHE A 565 -10.23 -2.37 -22.92
N GLY A 566 -11.12 -2.61 -21.95
CA GLY A 566 -10.78 -2.47 -20.52
C GLY A 566 -9.74 -3.50 -20.08
N TYR A 567 -9.13 -3.31 -18.92
CA TYR A 567 -8.23 -4.27 -18.28
C TYR A 567 -8.95 -4.89 -17.06
N PRO A 568 -8.84 -6.21 -16.82
CA PRO A 568 -9.44 -6.84 -15.65
C PRO A 568 -8.73 -6.41 -14.37
N ASP A 569 -9.49 -6.11 -13.33
CA ASP A 569 -8.94 -5.60 -12.06
C ASP A 569 -8.11 -6.60 -11.25
N ASP A 570 -7.93 -7.80 -11.78
CA ASP A 570 -7.23 -8.91 -11.14
C ASP A 570 -5.71 -8.68 -11.00
N VAL A 571 -5.20 -7.50 -11.36
CA VAL A 571 -3.83 -7.01 -11.06
C VAL A 571 -3.69 -6.34 -9.71
N MET A 572 -4.80 -5.90 -9.12
CA MET A 572 -4.80 -5.36 -7.76
C MET A 572 -4.18 -6.36 -6.79
N ARG A 573 -3.26 -5.91 -5.94
CA ARG A 573 -2.70 -6.75 -4.87
C ARG A 573 -2.99 -6.15 -3.52
N ASP A 574 -3.20 -7.02 -2.56
CA ASP A 574 -3.04 -6.68 -1.17
C ASP A 574 -1.62 -7.00 -0.72
N HIS A 575 -0.80 -5.97 -0.55
CA HIS A 575 0.60 -6.11 -0.16
C HIS A 575 0.83 -5.79 1.33
N ARG A 576 -0.26 -5.57 2.09
CA ARG A 576 -0.22 -5.27 3.53
C ARG A 576 0.26 -6.46 4.36
N LYS A 577 0.93 -6.15 5.47
CA LYS A 577 1.61 -7.14 6.33
C LYS A 577 1.48 -6.73 7.79
N ILE A 578 0.33 -7.09 8.34
CA ILE A 578 -0.13 -6.68 9.65
C ILE A 578 -0.53 -7.94 10.41
N ALA A 579 -0.15 -8.05 11.68
CA ALA A 579 -0.79 -8.99 12.59
C ALA A 579 -1.23 -8.24 13.85
N PHE A 580 -2.34 -8.62 14.46
CA PHE A 580 -2.71 -8.08 15.78
C PHE A 580 -3.62 -9.03 16.53
N ARG A 581 -3.58 -8.94 17.87
CA ARG A 581 -4.45 -9.70 18.76
C ARG A 581 -5.06 -8.86 19.86
N ASP A 582 -6.25 -9.27 20.28
CA ASP A 582 -6.90 -8.84 21.53
C ASP A 582 -7.08 -7.32 21.68
N VAL A 583 -7.17 -6.59 20.56
CA VAL A 583 -7.33 -5.13 20.58
C VAL A 583 -8.75 -4.76 21.01
N SER A 584 -8.85 -3.95 22.06
CA SER A 584 -10.09 -3.50 22.69
C SER A 584 -10.16 -1.97 22.69
N GLU A 585 -11.34 -1.42 22.45
CA GLU A 585 -11.60 0.02 22.59
C GLU A 585 -11.47 0.46 24.06
N ASP A 586 -11.92 -0.36 25.01
CA ASP A 586 -11.88 -0.03 26.45
C ASP A 586 -10.45 0.06 27.01
N ASP A 587 -9.55 -0.78 26.51
CA ASP A 587 -8.14 -0.80 26.90
C ASP A 587 -7.27 -1.29 25.73
N PRO A 588 -6.82 -0.38 24.86
CA PRO A 588 -6.00 -0.73 23.71
C PRO A 588 -4.57 -1.13 24.08
N SER A 589 -4.14 -0.92 25.34
CA SER A 589 -2.77 -1.25 25.78
C SER A 589 -2.57 -2.75 26.00
N THR A 590 -3.64 -3.50 26.22
CA THR A 590 -3.62 -4.97 26.38
C THR A 590 -3.40 -5.72 25.07
N GLY A 591 -3.74 -5.09 23.95
CA GLY A 591 -3.54 -5.64 22.61
C GLY A 591 -2.07 -5.56 22.16
N VAL A 592 -1.71 -6.42 21.21
CA VAL A 592 -0.39 -6.40 20.57
C VAL A 592 -0.56 -6.46 19.07
N GLY A 593 0.19 -5.64 18.34
CA GLY A 593 0.26 -5.65 16.88
C GLY A 593 1.68 -5.83 16.37
N ILE A 594 1.80 -6.30 15.13
CA ILE A 594 3.01 -6.36 14.32
C ILE A 594 2.71 -5.64 13.00
N ILE A 595 3.60 -4.75 12.58
CA ILE A 595 3.72 -4.30 11.20
C ILE A 595 5.08 -4.75 10.66
N THR A 596 5.14 -5.25 9.44
CA THR A 596 6.38 -5.83 8.88
C THR A 596 6.52 -5.62 7.38
N GLY A 597 7.75 -5.73 6.87
CA GLY A 597 8.00 -5.91 5.44
C GLY A 597 7.89 -7.38 4.99
N MET A 598 7.75 -8.37 5.89
CA MET A 598 7.95 -9.79 5.58
C MET A 598 6.65 -10.62 5.47
N GLY A 599 6.67 -11.64 4.62
CA GLY A 599 5.68 -12.72 4.64
C GLY A 599 6.04 -13.82 5.65
N VAL A 600 5.29 -14.92 5.65
CA VAL A 600 5.51 -16.06 6.58
C VAL A 600 6.52 -17.08 6.06
N GLY A 601 6.83 -17.06 4.77
CA GLY A 601 7.69 -18.06 4.11
C GLY A 601 9.12 -18.15 4.65
N GLN A 602 9.73 -19.33 4.49
CA GLN A 602 11.06 -19.62 5.03
C GLN A 602 12.18 -18.80 4.37
N HIS A 603 11.99 -18.31 3.14
CA HIS A 603 13.01 -17.51 2.44
C HIS A 603 13.24 -16.15 3.09
N TYR A 604 12.31 -15.71 3.94
CA TYR A 604 12.46 -14.53 4.78
C TYR A 604 13.33 -14.79 6.02
N LEU A 605 13.57 -16.06 6.37
CA LEU A 605 14.44 -16.43 7.48
C LEU A 605 15.92 -16.32 7.08
N GLY A 606 16.70 -15.68 7.93
CA GLY A 606 18.15 -15.62 7.83
C GLY A 606 18.69 -14.23 7.52
N PRO A 607 20.02 -14.04 7.64
CA PRO A 607 20.68 -12.76 7.36
C PRO A 607 20.67 -12.37 5.88
N ARG A 608 20.16 -13.25 5.00
CA ARG A 608 20.04 -13.05 3.56
C ARG A 608 18.86 -12.15 3.17
N TRP A 609 17.91 -11.90 4.06
CA TRP A 609 16.77 -11.03 3.78
C TRP A 609 16.77 -9.84 4.74
N ASP A 610 17.26 -8.69 4.28
CA ASP A 610 17.42 -7.52 5.14
C ASP A 610 16.09 -6.78 5.24
N ASP A 611 15.35 -6.98 6.33
CA ASP A 611 14.02 -6.39 6.56
C ASP A 611 13.72 -6.12 8.04
N ARG A 612 12.66 -5.38 8.35
CA ARG A 612 12.34 -4.85 9.68
C ARG A 612 10.85 -4.93 9.97
N SER A 613 10.55 -5.12 11.25
CA SER A 613 9.21 -5.17 11.80
C SER A 613 9.10 -4.24 13.00
N LEU A 614 7.88 -3.87 13.37
CA LEU A 614 7.54 -3.17 14.59
C LEU A 614 6.56 -3.99 15.40
N LEU A 615 6.83 -4.18 16.69
CA LEU A 615 5.81 -4.52 17.67
C LEU A 615 5.13 -3.23 18.14
N LEU A 616 3.81 -3.28 18.26
CA LEU A 616 2.95 -2.15 18.56
C LEU A 616 2.06 -2.49 19.77
N GLN A 617 1.96 -1.58 20.73
CA GLN A 617 0.98 -1.62 21.81
C GLN A 617 0.44 -0.21 22.06
N GLY A 618 -0.82 -0.11 22.47
CA GLY A 618 -1.50 1.16 22.77
C GLY A 618 -2.54 1.57 21.71
N PRO A 619 -3.07 2.81 21.82
CA PRO A 619 -4.21 3.28 21.03
C PRO A 619 -4.02 3.22 19.50
N VAL A 620 -2.78 3.23 19.01
CA VAL A 620 -2.46 3.07 17.58
C VAL A 620 -3.05 1.79 16.97
N LEU A 621 -3.23 0.73 17.77
CA LEU A 621 -3.81 -0.55 17.32
C LEU A 621 -5.28 -0.44 16.89
N LEU A 622 -6.02 0.55 17.40
CA LEU A 622 -7.41 0.78 16.98
C LEU A 622 -7.53 1.18 15.51
N GLN A 623 -6.48 1.78 14.95
CA GLN A 623 -6.40 2.12 13.54
C GLN A 623 -6.23 0.85 12.68
N LEU A 624 -5.45 -0.15 13.15
CA LEU A 624 -5.32 -1.46 12.49
C LEU A 624 -6.64 -2.24 12.51
N LYS A 625 -7.30 -2.27 13.67
CA LYS A 625 -8.62 -2.88 13.83
C LYS A 625 -9.65 -2.26 12.87
N THR A 626 -9.65 -0.93 12.77
CA THR A 626 -10.48 -0.20 11.81
C THR A 626 -10.17 -0.58 10.38
N ALA A 627 -8.89 -0.61 9.99
CA ALA A 627 -8.49 -0.98 8.63
C ALA A 627 -8.87 -2.42 8.24
N ALA A 628 -8.77 -3.38 9.17
CA ALA A 628 -9.19 -4.76 8.95
C ALA A 628 -10.70 -4.87 8.72
N ARG A 629 -11.51 -4.09 9.46
CA ARG A 629 -12.95 -3.98 9.23
C ARG A 629 -13.26 -3.38 7.87
N GLU A 630 -12.65 -2.25 7.52
CA GLU A 630 -12.89 -1.57 6.24
C GLU A 630 -12.48 -2.46 5.05
N LEU A 631 -11.42 -3.26 5.20
CA LEU A 631 -11.07 -4.29 4.22
C LEU A 631 -12.25 -5.24 4.00
N LEU A 632 -12.77 -5.88 5.04
CA LEU A 632 -13.87 -6.84 4.89
C LEU A 632 -15.11 -6.21 4.22
N ILE A 633 -15.43 -4.97 4.57
CA ILE A 633 -16.53 -4.20 3.95
C ILE A 633 -16.25 -3.97 2.45
N SER A 634 -15.04 -3.50 2.11
CA SER A 634 -14.62 -3.27 0.72
C SER A 634 -14.64 -4.54 -0.14
N GLN A 635 -14.49 -5.70 0.50
CA GLN A 635 -14.50 -7.03 -0.11
C GLN A 635 -15.90 -7.68 -0.15
N GLY A 636 -16.94 -6.94 0.26
CA GLY A 636 -18.34 -7.28 0.01
C GLY A 636 -19.12 -7.75 1.24
N LEU A 637 -18.52 -7.83 2.43
CA LEU A 637 -19.26 -8.07 3.67
C LEU A 637 -20.09 -6.84 4.05
N THR A 638 -21.29 -7.08 4.54
CA THR A 638 -22.14 -6.04 5.13
C THR A 638 -21.70 -5.75 6.58
N PRO A 639 -22.01 -4.55 7.12
CA PRO A 639 -21.72 -4.24 8.53
C PRO A 639 -22.26 -5.27 9.53
N ALA A 640 -23.39 -5.92 9.23
CA ALA A 640 -23.99 -6.95 10.06
C ALA A 640 -23.22 -8.30 10.02
N GLU A 641 -22.52 -8.57 8.93
CA GLU A 641 -21.72 -9.79 8.75
C GLU A 641 -20.32 -9.66 9.37
N ILE A 642 -19.88 -8.45 9.73
CA ILE A 642 -18.57 -8.24 10.34
C ILE A 642 -18.45 -9.05 11.64
N PRO A 643 -17.37 -9.85 11.82
CA PRO A 643 -17.11 -10.58 13.05
C PRO A 643 -17.13 -9.66 14.26
N GLU A 644 -17.71 -10.15 15.37
CA GLU A 644 -17.94 -9.35 16.58
C GLU A 644 -16.69 -8.57 17.04
N PRO A 645 -15.49 -9.17 17.12
CA PRO A 645 -14.31 -8.44 17.60
C PRO A 645 -13.85 -7.30 16.70
N LEU A 646 -14.28 -7.27 15.43
CA LEU A 646 -13.92 -6.25 14.43
C LEU A 646 -15.05 -5.24 14.17
N ARG A 647 -16.17 -5.33 14.88
CA ARG A 647 -17.30 -4.39 14.70
C ARG A 647 -16.94 -3.00 15.20
N ALA A 648 -17.65 -2.01 14.67
CA ALA A 648 -17.59 -0.66 15.21
C ALA A 648 -18.14 -0.61 16.63
N PRO A 649 -17.52 0.16 17.54
CA PRO A 649 -18.18 0.51 18.78
C PRO A 649 -19.47 1.32 18.45
N PRO A 650 -20.49 1.27 19.32
CA PRO A 650 -21.65 2.15 19.19
C PRO A 650 -21.19 3.61 19.13
N VAL A 651 -21.81 4.43 18.26
CA VAL A 651 -21.43 5.82 17.94
C VAL A 651 -21.22 6.74 19.16
N ALA A 652 -21.74 6.35 20.34
CA ALA A 652 -21.60 7.08 21.61
C ALA A 652 -20.21 6.96 22.29
N PHE A 653 -19.30 6.08 21.84
CA PHE A 653 -18.04 5.77 22.53
C PHE A 653 -16.79 6.49 21.98
N VAL A 654 -16.94 7.59 21.23
CA VAL A 654 -15.80 8.40 20.77
C VAL A 654 -15.41 9.41 21.87
N THR A 655 -15.03 8.91 23.03
CA THR A 655 -14.27 9.68 24.03
C THR A 655 -12.83 9.20 24.00
N ARG A 656 -11.88 10.12 24.19
CA ARG A 656 -10.45 9.81 24.38
C ARG A 656 -10.36 8.84 25.57
N VAL A 657 -10.10 7.57 25.31
CA VAL A 657 -9.96 6.55 26.36
C VAL A 657 -8.74 6.96 27.19
N PRO A 658 -8.91 7.22 28.51
CA PRO A 658 -7.77 7.55 29.36
C PRO A 658 -6.75 6.41 29.31
N ALA A 659 -5.46 6.74 29.21
CA ALA A 659 -4.43 5.72 29.29
C ALA A 659 -4.52 5.03 30.67
N PRO A 660 -4.59 3.69 30.74
CA PRO A 660 -4.52 3.00 32.01
C PRO A 660 -3.15 3.26 32.68
N PRO A 661 -3.04 3.14 34.01
CA PRO A 661 -1.80 3.41 34.73
C PRO A 661 -0.57 2.68 34.16
N ASP A 662 -0.75 1.44 33.70
CA ASP A 662 0.32 0.60 33.14
C ASP A 662 0.78 1.05 31.74
N ALA A 663 -0.01 1.90 31.06
CA ALA A 663 0.34 2.51 29.78
C ALA A 663 0.95 3.92 29.92
N ILE A 664 0.99 4.50 31.12
CA ILE A 664 1.62 5.80 31.39
C ILE A 664 3.13 5.83 30.99
N PRO A 665 3.91 4.75 31.15
CA PRO A 665 5.30 4.71 30.68
C PRO A 665 5.44 4.71 29.14
N PHE A 666 4.35 4.62 28.39
CA PHE A 666 4.40 4.67 26.93
C PHE A 666 4.49 6.12 26.49
N HIS A 667 5.55 6.47 25.75
CA HIS A 667 5.84 7.86 25.37
C HIS A 667 5.87 8.09 23.85
N THR A 668 5.60 7.06 23.04
CA THR A 668 5.71 7.19 21.57
C THR A 668 4.43 7.73 20.96
N ARG A 669 4.58 8.77 20.12
CA ARG A 669 3.54 9.29 19.23
C ARG A 669 3.58 8.54 17.91
N ALA A 670 2.46 7.97 17.49
CA ALA A 670 2.40 7.16 16.28
C ALA A 670 1.02 7.23 15.59
N MET A 671 1.04 7.07 14.26
CA MET A 671 -0.14 6.85 13.44
C MET A 671 0.12 5.70 12.45
N VAL A 672 -0.93 4.98 12.10
CA VAL A 672 -0.91 3.98 11.01
C VAL A 672 -1.51 4.60 9.76
N LEU A 673 -0.82 4.44 8.65
CA LEU A 673 -1.30 4.82 7.33
C LEU A 673 -1.48 3.58 6.46
N ILE A 674 -2.70 3.40 5.96
CA ILE A 674 -3.09 2.25 5.14
C ILE A 674 -3.51 2.75 3.76
N ASN A 675 -2.73 2.43 2.74
CA ASN A 675 -3.20 2.49 1.36
C ASN A 675 -4.18 1.33 1.15
N GLU A 676 -5.40 1.63 0.72
CA GLU A 676 -6.37 0.62 0.34
C GLU A 676 -6.14 0.15 -1.10
N THR A 677 -6.55 -1.07 -1.44
CA THR A 677 -6.29 -1.66 -2.76
C THR A 677 -7.03 -0.92 -3.88
N GLY A 678 -6.37 -0.76 -5.02
CA GLY A 678 -6.97 -0.18 -6.23
C GLY A 678 -7.36 1.28 -6.06
N TYR A 679 -8.63 1.60 -6.35
CA TYR A 679 -9.14 2.98 -6.47
C TYR A 679 -9.53 3.65 -5.14
N LEU A 680 -9.39 2.90 -4.05
CA LEU A 680 -9.69 3.32 -2.68
C LEU A 680 -8.65 4.32 -2.14
N PRO A 681 -8.87 4.93 -0.95
CA PRO A 681 -7.99 5.95 -0.38
C PRO A 681 -6.51 5.53 -0.27
N LYS A 682 -5.61 6.51 -0.43
CA LYS A 682 -4.15 6.31 -0.44
C LYS A 682 -3.40 7.27 0.52
N PRO A 683 -3.75 7.33 1.82
CA PRO A 683 -3.20 8.32 2.75
C PRO A 683 -1.68 8.22 2.92
N LEU A 684 -1.10 7.03 2.77
CA LEU A 684 0.36 6.85 2.87
C LEU A 684 1.11 7.52 1.71
N ASN A 685 0.52 7.58 0.52
CA ASN A 685 1.12 8.32 -0.60
C ASN A 685 1.20 9.81 -0.28
N ALA A 686 0.10 10.38 0.24
CA ALA A 686 0.02 11.78 0.61
C ALA A 686 1.00 12.14 1.74
N ALA A 687 1.14 11.28 2.76
CA ALA A 687 2.12 11.49 3.82
C ALA A 687 3.57 11.50 3.30
N LYS A 688 3.94 10.54 2.44
CA LYS A 688 5.27 10.51 1.81
C LYS A 688 5.52 11.80 1.01
N ALA A 689 4.55 12.21 0.19
CA ALA A 689 4.67 13.42 -0.62
C ALA A 689 4.79 14.70 0.23
N LEU A 690 4.01 14.80 1.30
CA LEU A 690 4.08 15.90 2.25
C LEU A 690 5.45 15.98 2.91
N LEU A 691 5.93 14.88 3.50
CA LEU A 691 7.22 14.84 4.17
C LEU A 691 8.37 15.16 3.20
N TYR A 692 8.40 14.56 2.00
CA TYR A 692 9.44 14.87 1.02
C TYR A 692 9.38 16.32 0.52
N SER A 693 8.19 16.91 0.41
CA SER A 693 8.04 18.29 -0.06
C SER A 693 8.17 19.36 1.03
N LEU A 694 8.06 19.02 2.31
CA LEU A 694 8.06 20.01 3.40
C LEU A 694 9.22 19.88 4.39
N MET A 695 10.02 18.80 4.41
CA MET A 695 11.18 18.78 5.30
C MET A 695 12.04 20.07 5.14
N PRO A 696 12.30 20.82 6.24
CA PRO A 696 12.98 22.10 6.19
C PRO A 696 14.43 22.05 5.67
N ARG A 697 15.01 23.23 5.44
CA ARG A 697 16.43 23.36 5.11
C ARG A 697 17.31 22.68 6.17
N GLY A 698 18.36 21.99 5.73
CA GLY A 698 19.28 21.27 6.59
C GLY A 698 18.79 19.89 7.04
N SER A 699 17.56 19.51 6.71
CA SER A 699 17.02 18.19 7.02
C SER A 699 17.83 17.04 6.41
N VAL A 700 17.78 15.88 7.04
CA VAL A 700 18.34 14.63 6.52
C VAL A 700 17.20 13.66 6.21
N ILE A 701 17.18 13.14 4.98
CA ILE A 701 16.16 12.21 4.48
C ILE A 701 16.83 10.95 3.96
N LYS A 702 16.47 9.78 4.50
CA LYS A 702 17.00 8.48 4.08
C LYS A 702 15.86 7.58 3.61
N VAL A 703 15.94 7.12 2.36
CA VAL A 703 14.86 6.36 1.72
C VAL A 703 15.41 5.11 1.02
N PRO A 704 15.78 4.06 1.79
CA PRO A 704 16.01 2.73 1.24
C PRO A 704 14.68 2.08 0.85
N ASP A 705 14.68 1.41 -0.30
CA ASP A 705 13.54 0.62 -0.75
C ASP A 705 14.00 -0.51 -1.68
N SER A 706 13.26 -1.61 -1.67
CA SER A 706 13.52 -2.76 -2.55
C SER A 706 13.05 -2.54 -3.98
N LEU A 707 12.13 -1.60 -4.21
CA LEU A 707 11.52 -1.28 -5.49
C LEU A 707 11.54 0.24 -5.69
N TRP A 708 12.61 0.73 -6.33
CA TRP A 708 12.76 2.13 -6.70
C TRP A 708 12.48 2.34 -8.18
N ASN A 709 11.25 2.69 -8.53
CA ASN A 709 10.88 3.03 -9.90
C ASN A 709 9.93 4.22 -10.06
N ALA A 710 9.48 4.82 -8.95
CA ALA A 710 8.64 6.00 -8.95
C ALA A 710 9.45 7.29 -9.13
N THR A 711 9.53 7.77 -10.37
CA THR A 711 10.18 9.05 -10.68
C THR A 711 9.49 10.25 -10.00
N PHE A 712 8.20 10.13 -9.68
CA PHE A 712 7.46 11.13 -8.91
C PHE A 712 8.01 11.32 -7.48
N TYR A 713 8.24 10.24 -6.73
CA TYR A 713 8.82 10.37 -5.38
C TYR A 713 10.25 10.89 -5.44
N ALA A 714 11.03 10.44 -6.43
CA ALA A 714 12.38 10.96 -6.65
C ALA A 714 12.38 12.45 -7.00
N ALA A 715 11.40 12.94 -7.76
CA ALA A 715 11.24 14.37 -8.05
C ALA A 715 11.05 15.19 -6.78
N LEU A 716 10.14 14.77 -5.89
CA LEU A 716 9.93 15.43 -4.59
C LEU A 716 11.21 15.49 -3.75
N LEU A 717 11.97 14.39 -3.74
CA LEU A 717 13.26 14.30 -3.04
C LEU A 717 14.34 15.19 -3.66
N VAL A 718 14.41 15.30 -4.99
CA VAL A 718 15.28 16.28 -5.66
C VAL A 718 14.87 17.70 -5.29
N GLY A 719 13.57 18.00 -5.26
CA GLY A 719 13.05 19.26 -4.76
C GLY A 719 13.46 19.54 -3.31
N ALA A 720 13.48 18.52 -2.45
CA ALA A 720 13.99 18.63 -1.09
C ALA A 720 15.47 19.01 -1.05
N SER A 721 16.31 18.39 -1.88
CA SER A 721 17.72 18.75 -2.01
C SER A 721 17.91 20.19 -2.50
N LEU A 722 17.07 20.67 -3.43
CA LEU A 722 17.10 22.06 -3.90
C LEU A 722 16.68 23.08 -2.84
N ARG A 723 15.87 22.68 -1.85
CA ARG A 723 15.53 23.47 -0.65
C ARG A 723 16.55 23.34 0.48
N GLY A 724 17.57 22.50 0.30
CA GLY A 724 18.68 22.37 1.25
C GLY A 724 18.63 21.14 2.15
N ALA A 725 17.86 20.11 1.81
CA ALA A 725 17.92 18.83 2.51
C ALA A 725 19.07 17.94 2.00
N THR A 726 19.66 17.14 2.88
CA THR A 726 20.55 16.03 2.53
C THR A 726 19.73 14.76 2.32
N VAL A 727 19.68 14.29 1.08
CA VAL A 727 18.83 13.18 0.63
C VAL A 727 19.68 11.98 0.22
N LEU A 728 19.36 10.81 0.77
CA LEU A 728 19.96 9.52 0.42
C LEU A 728 18.88 8.60 -0.17
N ILE A 729 18.98 8.32 -1.48
CA ILE A 729 18.13 7.37 -2.20
C ILE A 729 18.91 6.07 -2.36
N ILE A 730 18.37 4.96 -1.84
CA ILE A 730 19.07 3.66 -1.85
C ILE A 730 18.16 2.59 -2.47
N ALA A 731 18.63 1.99 -3.57
CA ALA A 731 17.96 0.89 -4.27
C ALA A 731 18.82 -0.38 -4.26
N PRO A 732 18.28 -1.58 -4.53
CA PRO A 732 19.11 -2.76 -4.70
C PRO A 732 19.91 -2.72 -6.00
N ALA A 733 21.13 -3.25 -5.97
CA ALA A 733 21.77 -3.74 -7.20
C ALA A 733 21.01 -4.99 -7.70
N LEU A 734 21.17 -5.35 -8.98
CA LEU A 734 20.43 -6.46 -9.59
C LEU A 734 20.58 -7.78 -8.81
N ALA A 735 21.80 -8.08 -8.34
CA ALA A 735 22.10 -9.29 -7.56
C ALA A 735 21.43 -9.30 -6.18
N ASN A 736 21.12 -8.13 -5.62
CA ASN A 736 20.57 -7.93 -4.29
C ASN A 736 19.07 -7.58 -4.32
N ALA A 737 18.46 -7.55 -5.51
CA ALA A 737 17.03 -7.26 -5.63
C ALA A 737 16.20 -8.46 -5.16
N PRO A 738 15.23 -8.28 -4.23
CA PRO A 738 14.30 -9.33 -3.83
C PRO A 738 13.31 -9.66 -4.95
N SER A 739 13.01 -8.67 -5.81
CA SER A 739 12.29 -8.84 -7.07
C SER A 739 13.12 -8.22 -8.19
N SER A 740 13.54 -9.05 -9.15
CA SER A 740 14.46 -8.69 -10.24
C SER A 740 13.76 -8.70 -11.61
N GLY A 741 12.44 -8.57 -11.63
CA GLY A 741 11.65 -8.48 -12.85
C GLY A 741 12.17 -7.37 -13.76
N PHE A 742 12.32 -7.68 -15.06
CA PHE A 742 12.95 -6.74 -15.98
C PHE A 742 12.23 -5.37 -16.02
N PRO A 743 10.89 -5.24 -15.98
CA PRO A 743 10.31 -3.91 -16.16
C PRO A 743 10.50 -3.02 -14.94
N GLN A 744 10.57 -3.57 -13.71
CA GLN A 744 10.97 -2.79 -12.52
C GLN A 744 12.43 -2.35 -12.60
N MET A 745 13.35 -3.26 -12.92
CA MET A 745 14.79 -2.98 -12.94
C MET A 745 15.17 -1.94 -14.01
N VAL A 746 14.45 -1.94 -15.13
CA VAL A 746 14.66 -0.97 -16.22
C VAL A 746 14.22 0.43 -15.83
N ARG A 747 13.09 0.55 -15.15
CA ARG A 747 12.62 1.84 -14.64
C ARG A 747 13.53 2.35 -13.51
N ALA A 748 14.06 1.45 -12.68
CA ALA A 748 15.06 1.79 -11.67
C ALA A 748 16.36 2.33 -12.30
N HIS A 749 16.87 1.67 -13.34
CA HIS A 749 18.02 2.16 -14.11
C HIS A 749 17.75 3.54 -14.73
N GLU A 750 16.62 3.67 -15.45
CA GLU A 750 16.18 4.94 -16.04
C GLU A 750 16.10 6.08 -15.02
N LEU A 751 15.61 5.79 -13.81
CA LEU A 751 15.54 6.76 -12.72
C LEU A 751 16.94 7.15 -12.21
N PHE A 752 17.80 6.17 -11.93
CA PHE A 752 19.13 6.44 -11.39
C PHE A 752 20.02 7.20 -12.38
N SER A 753 19.93 6.93 -13.69
CA SER A 753 20.61 7.75 -14.71
C SER A 753 20.17 9.22 -14.67
N ARG A 754 18.89 9.49 -14.42
CA ARG A 754 18.37 10.86 -14.28
C ARG A 754 18.83 11.52 -12.99
N LEU A 755 18.90 10.78 -11.88
CA LEU A 755 19.42 11.28 -10.61
C LEU A 755 20.92 11.63 -10.71
N LEU A 756 21.71 10.83 -11.43
CA LEU A 756 23.12 11.13 -11.71
C LEU A 756 23.27 12.39 -12.58
N LEU A 757 22.42 12.55 -13.61
CA LEU A 757 22.35 13.79 -14.40
C LEU A 757 22.02 15.00 -13.52
N VAL A 758 20.98 14.91 -12.67
CA VAL A 758 20.62 15.98 -11.73
C VAL A 758 21.78 16.32 -10.80
N ARG A 759 22.45 15.31 -10.22
CA ARG A 759 23.60 15.52 -9.33
C ARG A 759 24.74 16.23 -10.06
N ARG A 760 25.00 15.91 -11.33
CA ARG A 760 26.02 16.56 -12.15
C ARG A 760 25.68 18.01 -12.47
N GLU A 761 24.46 18.28 -12.94
CA GLU A 761 24.10 19.61 -13.44
C GLU A 761 23.61 20.57 -12.35
N LEU A 762 22.90 20.07 -11.32
CA LEU A 762 22.35 20.87 -10.22
C LEU A 762 23.17 20.75 -8.93
N GLY A 763 24.24 19.94 -8.90
CA GLY A 763 25.03 19.69 -7.69
C GLY A 763 25.54 20.98 -7.02
N ALA A 764 25.98 21.96 -7.81
CA ALA A 764 26.39 23.27 -7.30
C ALA A 764 25.22 24.03 -6.66
N ALA A 765 24.06 24.10 -7.33
CA ALA A 765 22.88 24.77 -6.80
C ALA A 765 22.34 24.10 -5.53
N ILE A 766 22.32 22.77 -5.50
CA ILE A 766 21.98 21.97 -4.31
C ILE A 766 22.94 22.29 -3.15
N ALA A 767 24.24 22.32 -3.40
CA ALA A 767 25.24 22.63 -2.37
C ALA A 767 25.14 24.09 -1.88
N THR A 768 24.86 25.06 -2.75
CA THR A 768 24.59 26.46 -2.37
C THR A 768 23.34 26.56 -1.49
N ALA A 769 22.32 25.76 -1.77
CA ALA A 769 21.16 25.62 -0.90
C ALA A 769 21.45 24.84 0.40
N GLY A 770 22.68 24.37 0.64
CA GLY A 770 23.05 23.59 1.82
C GLY A 770 22.53 22.15 1.80
N GLY A 771 22.01 21.69 0.65
CA GLY A 771 21.51 20.34 0.45
C GLY A 771 22.55 19.40 -0.12
N ALA A 772 22.16 18.14 -0.24
CA ALA A 772 22.93 17.13 -0.95
C ALA A 772 22.00 16.06 -1.54
N LEU A 773 22.40 15.46 -2.65
CA LEU A 773 21.70 14.35 -3.29
C LEU A 773 22.69 13.19 -3.49
N HIS A 774 22.45 12.09 -2.79
CA HIS A 774 23.28 10.89 -2.84
C HIS A 774 22.45 9.70 -3.30
N THR A 775 22.94 9.01 -4.33
CA THR A 775 22.35 7.79 -4.87
C THR A 775 23.22 6.58 -4.53
N GLY A 776 22.61 5.58 -3.93
CA GLY A 776 23.29 4.38 -3.46
C GLY A 776 22.66 3.12 -4.01
N LEU A 777 23.50 2.12 -4.30
CA LEU A 777 23.08 0.76 -4.60
C LEU A 777 23.52 -0.18 -3.47
N TYR A 778 22.54 -0.89 -2.91
CA TYR A 778 22.80 -2.02 -2.02
C TYR A 778 23.36 -3.17 -2.86
N ALA A 779 24.70 -3.24 -2.90
CA ALA A 779 25.47 -4.16 -3.72
C ALA A 779 26.41 -4.99 -2.83
N LEU A 780 25.81 -5.74 -1.91
CA LEU A 780 26.56 -6.62 -1.01
C LEU A 780 26.90 -7.94 -1.72
N PRO A 781 28.15 -8.42 -1.64
CA PRO A 781 28.49 -9.74 -2.14
C PRO A 781 27.79 -10.83 -1.31
N PRO A 782 27.81 -12.09 -1.78
CA PRO A 782 27.51 -13.23 -0.94
C PRO A 782 28.26 -13.16 0.39
N ASP A 783 27.55 -13.44 1.48
CA ASP A 783 28.08 -13.29 2.82
C ASP A 783 29.01 -14.46 3.15
N GLN A 784 30.31 -14.18 3.29
CA GLN A 784 31.33 -15.20 3.56
C GLN A 784 31.56 -15.42 5.05
N HIS A 785 31.30 -14.40 5.88
CA HIS A 785 31.64 -14.40 7.32
C HIS A 785 30.54 -13.76 8.18
N GLY A 786 29.28 -13.83 7.75
CA GLY A 786 28.15 -13.29 8.49
C GLY A 786 28.26 -11.79 8.77
N PHE A 787 27.94 -11.42 10.02
CA PHE A 787 27.94 -10.04 10.46
C PHE A 787 29.33 -9.39 10.37
N ALA A 788 30.42 -10.14 10.53
CA ALA A 788 31.78 -9.64 10.37
C ALA A 788 32.04 -9.03 8.98
N SER A 789 31.53 -9.65 7.90
CA SER A 789 31.68 -9.12 6.53
C SER A 789 31.01 -7.76 6.36
N ARG A 790 29.86 -7.55 7.03
CA ARG A 790 29.15 -6.27 7.01
C ARG A 790 29.87 -5.21 7.83
N ALA A 791 30.38 -5.56 9.00
CA ALA A 791 31.17 -4.67 9.85
C ALA A 791 32.44 -4.16 9.13
N ASP A 792 33.20 -5.07 8.52
CA ASP A 792 34.39 -4.73 7.73
C ASP A 792 34.08 -3.79 6.57
N ARG A 793 32.98 -4.06 5.86
CA ARG A 793 32.53 -3.20 4.76
C ARG A 793 32.15 -1.82 5.28
N TRP A 794 31.43 -1.75 6.39
CA TRP A 794 31.04 -0.49 7.02
C TRP A 794 32.26 0.36 7.35
N VAL A 795 33.27 -0.24 8.00
CA VAL A 795 34.52 0.45 8.38
C VAL A 795 35.23 1.00 7.15
N LYS A 796 35.37 0.18 6.10
CA LYS A 796 36.01 0.60 4.84
C LYS A 796 35.24 1.74 4.16
N GLN A 797 33.93 1.60 4.02
CA GLN A 797 33.09 2.57 3.30
C GLN A 797 32.97 3.89 4.05
N VAL A 798 32.67 3.88 5.35
CA VAL A 798 32.58 5.10 6.16
C VAL A 798 33.95 5.76 6.31
N GLY A 799 35.03 4.97 6.43
CA GLY A 799 36.40 5.48 6.47
C GLY A 799 36.88 6.10 5.16
N ALA A 800 36.39 5.63 4.00
CA ALA A 800 36.83 6.10 2.69
C ALA A 800 35.92 7.15 2.02
N THR A 801 34.68 7.33 2.49
CA THR A 801 33.68 8.16 1.82
C THR A 801 33.54 9.54 2.50
N PRO A 802 34.02 10.65 1.89
CA PRO A 802 34.10 11.95 2.58
C PRO A 802 32.74 12.52 3.00
N PHE A 803 31.69 12.32 2.21
CA PHE A 803 30.37 12.85 2.57
C PHE A 803 29.74 12.08 3.74
N LEU A 804 30.02 10.78 3.90
CA LEU A 804 29.55 10.01 5.06
C LEU A 804 30.21 10.49 6.34
N GLN A 805 31.50 10.84 6.30
CA GLN A 805 32.20 11.42 7.45
C GLN A 805 31.62 12.78 7.86
N ARG A 806 31.18 13.59 6.89
CA ARG A 806 30.47 14.85 7.17
C ARG A 806 29.05 14.62 7.69
N LEU A 807 28.33 13.66 7.13
CA LEU A 807 26.97 13.32 7.54
C LEU A 807 26.93 12.72 8.95
N PHE A 808 27.94 11.94 9.31
CA PHE A 808 28.09 11.23 10.58
C PHE A 808 29.24 11.82 11.38
N PRO A 809 29.05 12.97 12.07
CA PRO A 809 30.12 13.59 12.86
C PRO A 809 30.64 12.68 14.00
N PHE A 810 29.85 11.71 14.44
CA PHE A 810 30.23 10.67 15.40
C PHE A 810 31.06 9.52 14.80
N ALA A 811 31.15 9.38 13.47
CA ALA A 811 31.76 8.24 12.80
C ALA A 811 33.21 7.91 13.25
N PRO A 812 34.11 8.88 13.49
CA PRO A 812 35.47 8.57 13.96
C PRO A 812 35.51 7.75 15.26
N GLN A 813 34.55 7.96 16.16
CA GLN A 813 34.44 7.23 17.42
C GLN A 813 33.83 5.82 17.22
N LEU A 814 33.06 5.64 16.16
CA LEU A 814 32.35 4.38 15.86
C LEU A 814 33.19 3.40 15.05
N LEU A 815 34.13 3.89 14.23
CA LEU A 815 35.01 3.05 13.39
C LEU A 815 35.73 1.95 14.17
N PRO A 816 36.42 2.22 15.31
CA PRO A 816 37.06 1.17 16.09
C PRO A 816 36.08 0.16 16.70
N LEU A 817 34.90 0.64 17.13
CA LEU A 817 33.87 -0.21 17.74
C LEU A 817 33.28 -1.21 16.75
N VAL A 818 32.99 -0.75 15.52
CA VAL A 818 32.49 -1.64 14.46
C VAL A 818 33.56 -2.66 14.06
N ALA A 819 34.82 -2.22 13.93
CA ALA A 819 35.93 -3.11 13.63
C ALA A 819 36.11 -4.21 14.71
N GLU A 820 36.02 -3.86 15.99
CA GLU A 820 36.09 -4.82 17.09
C GLU A 820 34.91 -5.81 17.07
N ALA A 821 33.69 -5.31 16.83
CA ALA A 821 32.50 -6.17 16.76
C ALA A 821 32.62 -7.19 15.62
N GLY A 822 33.15 -6.78 14.47
CA GLY A 822 33.43 -7.70 13.35
C GLY A 822 34.46 -8.77 13.69
N ARG A 823 35.56 -8.40 14.39
CA ARG A 823 36.59 -9.36 14.83
C ARG A 823 36.08 -10.39 15.83
N THR A 824 35.27 -9.95 16.79
CA THR A 824 34.70 -10.85 17.82
C THR A 824 33.73 -11.87 17.22
N ASP A 825 32.95 -11.47 16.21
CA ASP A 825 31.94 -12.31 15.57
C ASP A 825 32.53 -13.31 14.56
N ALA A 826 33.70 -13.00 13.98
CA ALA A 826 34.40 -13.84 13.01
C ALA A 826 34.80 -15.24 13.55
N ALA A 827 34.65 -15.48 14.84
CA ALA A 827 34.82 -16.80 15.47
C ALA A 827 33.62 -17.75 15.30
N SER A 828 32.52 -17.30 14.68
CA SER A 828 31.31 -18.09 14.42
C SER A 828 31.32 -18.75 13.02
N ASP A 829 30.64 -19.90 12.89
CA ASP A 829 30.60 -20.65 11.61
C ASP A 829 30.02 -19.79 10.48
N PRO A 830 30.64 -19.78 9.28
CA PRO A 830 30.14 -19.03 8.14
C PRO A 830 28.76 -19.57 7.71
N PRO A 831 27.86 -18.70 7.21
CA PRO A 831 26.60 -19.16 6.63
C PRO A 831 26.85 -20.00 5.36
N ASP A 832 26.17 -21.16 5.25
CA ASP A 832 26.23 -22.10 4.11
C ASP A 832 25.57 -21.56 2.81
N SER A 833 25.97 -20.40 2.30
CA SER A 833 25.29 -19.80 1.13
C SER A 833 26.21 -19.04 0.19
N ALA A 834 26.17 -19.42 -1.10
CA ALA A 834 26.81 -18.70 -2.21
C ALA A 834 25.98 -17.49 -2.73
N GLU A 835 24.78 -17.24 -2.20
CA GLU A 835 23.88 -16.16 -2.67
C GLU A 835 24.10 -14.81 -1.95
N ALA A 836 23.89 -13.71 -2.69
CA ALA A 836 23.95 -12.35 -2.16
C ALA A 836 22.71 -11.99 -1.32
N PRO A 837 22.86 -11.20 -0.23
CA PRO A 837 21.73 -10.77 0.60
C PRO A 837 20.83 -9.80 -0.16
N LYS A 838 19.53 -9.82 0.15
CA LYS A 838 18.50 -9.02 -0.50
C LYS A 838 18.15 -7.79 0.32
N LEU A 839 18.07 -6.62 -0.32
CA LEU A 839 17.53 -5.42 0.31
C LEU A 839 16.00 -5.49 0.26
N HIS A 840 15.36 -5.72 1.40
CA HIS A 840 13.91 -5.63 1.55
C HIS A 840 13.45 -4.55 2.56
N GLN A 841 14.40 -3.93 3.23
CA GLN A 841 14.18 -2.92 4.26
C GLN A 841 13.61 -1.64 3.66
N LYS A 842 12.39 -1.29 4.10
CA LYS A 842 11.60 -0.12 3.65
C LYS A 842 11.52 0.99 4.69
N VAL A 843 12.49 0.99 5.59
CA VAL A 843 12.54 1.92 6.73
C VAL A 843 13.03 3.26 6.26
N GLN A 844 12.21 4.30 6.44
CA GLN A 844 12.58 5.66 6.09
C GLN A 844 12.77 6.49 7.35
N PHE A 845 13.70 7.43 7.29
CA PHE A 845 13.95 8.34 8.39
C PHE A 845 14.16 9.76 7.87
N LEU A 846 13.46 10.69 8.50
CA LEU A 846 13.50 12.11 8.19
C LEU A 846 13.74 12.87 9.49
N ALA A 847 14.66 13.82 9.48
CA ALA A 847 14.91 14.69 10.62
C ALA A 847 15.20 16.11 10.17
N THR A 848 14.81 17.10 10.97
CA THR A 848 15.20 18.50 10.75
C THR A 848 16.71 18.68 10.94
N GLY A 849 17.24 19.78 10.40
CA GLY A 849 18.64 20.13 10.61
C GLY A 849 18.98 20.31 12.09
N GLU A 850 18.07 20.91 12.87
CA GLU A 850 18.26 21.10 14.31
C GLU A 850 18.33 19.75 15.05
N PHE A 851 17.39 18.84 14.78
CA PHE A 851 17.43 17.49 15.33
C PHE A 851 18.74 16.78 14.98
N TRP A 852 19.11 16.77 13.69
CA TRP A 852 20.31 16.06 13.22
C TRP A 852 21.59 16.62 13.84
N ARG A 853 21.71 17.94 13.92
CA ARG A 853 22.86 18.63 14.50
C ARG A 853 23.03 18.26 15.98
N ARG A 854 21.94 18.27 16.75
CA ARG A 854 21.99 18.00 18.20
C ARG A 854 22.22 16.52 18.50
N VAL A 855 21.42 15.63 17.92
CA VAL A 855 21.56 14.18 18.09
C VAL A 855 22.91 13.72 17.55
N GLY A 856 23.36 14.23 16.40
CA GLY A 856 24.66 13.86 15.80
C GLY A 856 25.87 14.23 16.66
N THR A 857 25.75 15.17 17.59
CA THR A 857 26.86 15.54 18.50
C THR A 857 26.78 14.86 19.87
N ALA A 858 25.80 13.99 20.10
CA ALA A 858 25.56 13.40 21.40
C ALA A 858 26.66 12.39 21.81
N PRO A 859 27.14 12.41 23.07
CA PRO A 859 28.19 11.51 23.54
C PRO A 859 27.75 10.04 23.69
N GLU A 860 26.46 9.73 23.59
CA GLU A 860 25.90 8.40 23.78
C GLU A 860 26.04 7.51 22.54
N TRP A 861 26.40 8.05 21.36
CA TRP A 861 26.54 7.30 20.10
C TRP A 861 27.40 6.04 20.20
N PRO A 862 28.60 6.06 20.82
CA PRO A 862 29.41 4.86 21.06
C PRO A 862 28.64 3.73 21.76
N ARG A 863 27.92 4.06 22.84
CA ARG A 863 27.12 3.10 23.60
C ARG A 863 25.90 2.63 22.81
N PHE A 864 25.27 3.55 22.07
CA PHE A 864 24.10 3.24 21.25
C PHE A 864 24.45 2.27 20.13
N LEU A 865 25.50 2.57 19.36
CA LEU A 865 25.98 1.69 18.30
C LEU A 865 26.49 0.37 18.87
N ALA A 866 27.28 0.36 19.94
CA ALA A 866 27.78 -0.89 20.53
C ALA A 866 26.62 -1.82 20.97
N THR A 867 25.56 -1.26 21.55
CA THR A 867 24.35 -2.02 21.92
C THR A 867 23.62 -2.53 20.68
N TYR A 868 23.53 -1.71 19.64
CA TYR A 868 22.94 -2.12 18.36
C TYR A 868 23.75 -3.23 17.68
N LEU A 869 25.07 -3.17 17.69
CA LEU A 869 25.94 -4.20 17.11
C LEU A 869 25.74 -5.55 17.84
N ARG A 870 25.68 -5.54 19.19
CA ARG A 870 25.34 -6.75 19.97
C ARG A 870 23.95 -7.28 19.64
N TYR A 871 22.97 -6.37 19.50
CA TYR A 871 21.62 -6.75 19.08
C TYR A 871 21.64 -7.42 17.70
N ARG A 872 22.40 -6.87 16.74
CA ARG A 872 22.56 -7.47 15.41
C ARG A 872 23.28 -8.83 15.48
N GLN A 873 24.36 -8.96 16.22
CA GLN A 873 25.06 -10.24 16.41
C GLN A 873 24.11 -11.32 16.96
N ALA A 874 23.36 -11.02 18.02
CA ALA A 874 22.38 -11.94 18.60
C ALA A 874 21.30 -12.36 17.58
N THR A 875 20.96 -11.48 16.65
CA THR A 875 19.97 -11.78 15.61
C THR A 875 20.53 -12.56 14.43
N TYR A 876 21.86 -12.61 14.23
CA TYR A 876 22.49 -13.44 13.19
C TYR A 876 22.68 -14.89 13.66
N ALA A 877 22.60 -15.13 14.96
CA ALA A 877 22.73 -16.45 15.55
C ALA A 877 21.57 -17.40 15.18
N ARG A 878 21.90 -18.68 14.94
CA ARG A 878 20.95 -19.71 14.49
C ARG A 878 20.13 -20.34 15.62
N ALA A 879 20.53 -20.21 16.89
CA ALA A 879 19.96 -20.95 18.01
C ALA A 879 18.80 -20.21 18.72
N PRO A 880 17.70 -20.89 19.11
CA PRO A 880 16.55 -20.27 19.80
C PRO A 880 16.88 -19.64 21.17
N THR A 881 17.83 -20.22 21.92
CA THR A 881 18.20 -19.78 23.29
C THR A 881 18.94 -18.44 23.32
N GLU A 882 19.60 -18.05 22.22
CA GLU A 882 20.35 -16.80 22.11
C GLU A 882 19.45 -15.60 21.73
N GLN A 883 18.23 -15.86 21.24
CA GLN A 883 17.26 -14.84 20.83
C GLN A 883 16.52 -14.19 22.02
N THR A 884 16.41 -14.86 23.17
CA THR A 884 15.82 -14.29 24.40
C THR A 884 16.60 -13.07 24.90
N GLY A 885 17.92 -13.05 24.73
CA GLY A 885 18.77 -11.91 25.09
C GLY A 885 18.54 -10.67 24.21
N ALA A 886 18.04 -10.86 22.99
CA ALA A 886 17.88 -9.77 22.04
C ALA A 886 16.70 -8.83 22.37
N ARG A 887 15.67 -9.29 23.10
CA ARG A 887 14.64 -8.39 23.64
C ARG A 887 15.20 -7.42 24.67
N GLY A 888 16.01 -7.92 25.61
CA GLY A 888 16.68 -7.07 26.60
C GLY A 888 17.58 -6.03 25.94
N LEU A 889 18.22 -6.38 24.82
CA LEU A 889 19.00 -5.44 24.02
C LEU A 889 18.11 -4.42 23.28
N ALA A 890 16.94 -4.82 22.77
CA ALA A 890 15.99 -3.90 22.15
C ALA A 890 15.43 -2.88 23.16
N ASP A 891 15.09 -3.31 24.38
CA ASP A 891 14.69 -2.40 25.47
C ASP A 891 15.85 -1.45 25.86
N SER A 892 17.08 -1.98 25.90
CA SER A 892 18.28 -1.15 26.14
C SER A 892 18.48 -0.08 25.05
N LEU A 893 18.21 -0.41 23.78
CA LEU A 893 18.26 0.55 22.68
C LEU A 893 17.23 1.67 22.86
N ALA A 894 16.01 1.34 23.28
CA ALA A 894 14.96 2.32 23.55
C ALA A 894 15.36 3.27 24.70
N LEU A 895 15.89 2.74 25.80
CA LEU A 895 16.37 3.55 26.93
C LEU A 895 17.52 4.50 26.54
N ILE A 896 18.46 4.02 25.70
CA ILE A 896 19.55 4.88 25.21
C ILE A 896 18.99 5.96 24.28
N ALA A 897 18.00 5.63 23.45
CA ALA A 897 17.33 6.58 22.59
C ALA A 897 16.58 7.68 23.37
N GLU A 898 15.96 7.34 24.50
CA GLU A 898 15.35 8.33 25.41
C GLU A 898 16.40 9.29 25.96
N GLN A 899 17.55 8.78 26.37
CA GLN A 899 18.66 9.62 26.86
C GLN A 899 19.22 10.54 25.78
N LEU A 900 19.30 10.06 24.53
CA LEU A 900 19.71 10.87 23.37
C LEU A 900 18.71 12.00 23.07
N LEU A 901 17.41 11.75 23.24
CA LEU A 901 16.36 12.72 22.91
C LEU A 901 16.07 13.70 24.05
N ALA A 902 16.21 13.29 25.31
CA ALA A 902 15.84 14.09 26.48
C ALA A 902 16.40 15.54 26.48
N PRO A 903 17.64 15.81 26.04
CA PRO A 903 18.19 17.18 25.99
C PRO A 903 17.52 18.11 24.96
N ILE A 904 16.77 17.56 24.00
CA ILE A 904 16.16 18.30 22.88
C ILE A 904 14.66 18.07 22.73
N GLN A 905 14.05 17.25 23.59
CA GLN A 905 12.62 16.89 23.49
C GLN A 905 11.65 18.08 23.55
N ASN A 906 12.08 19.22 24.11
CA ASN A 906 11.29 20.45 24.22
C ASN A 906 11.59 21.46 23.11
N ASP A 907 12.51 21.16 22.20
CA ASP A 907 12.83 22.03 21.06
C ASP A 907 11.84 21.75 19.92
N PRO A 908 10.92 22.67 19.59
CA PRO A 908 9.90 22.44 18.59
C PRO A 908 10.49 22.24 17.19
N GLN A 909 11.66 22.83 16.90
CA GLN A 909 12.33 22.71 15.60
C GLN A 909 13.14 21.42 15.48
N ALA A 910 13.34 20.67 16.57
CA ALA A 910 14.01 19.37 16.56
C ALA A 910 13.04 18.23 16.22
N ALA A 911 12.49 18.24 15.00
CA ALA A 911 11.53 17.24 14.55
C ALA A 911 12.19 16.00 13.91
N SER A 912 11.57 14.83 14.10
CA SER A 912 11.98 13.57 13.47
C SER A 912 10.80 12.64 13.18
N PHE A 913 10.89 11.89 12.09
CA PHE A 913 9.90 10.91 11.65
C PHE A 913 10.61 9.62 11.22
N ALA A 914 10.12 8.50 11.73
CA ALA A 914 10.44 7.18 11.22
C ALA A 914 9.20 6.56 10.56
N LEU A 915 9.38 5.93 9.39
CA LEU A 915 8.35 5.19 8.68
C LEU A 915 8.79 3.74 8.51
N VAL A 916 7.99 2.79 9.00
CA VAL A 916 8.28 1.35 8.90
C VAL A 916 7.01 0.61 8.50
N GLY A 917 7.13 -0.30 7.53
CA GLY A 917 5.99 -1.08 7.03
C GLY A 917 6.31 -1.79 5.72
N SER A 918 5.26 -2.01 4.92
CA SER A 918 5.31 -2.77 3.68
C SER A 918 5.42 -1.92 2.41
N GLN A 919 5.40 -0.58 2.56
CA GLN A 919 5.37 0.41 1.48
C GLN A 919 6.56 0.33 0.51
N ASN A 920 6.29 0.54 -0.77
CA ASN A 920 7.32 0.59 -1.81
C ASN A 920 7.51 2.00 -2.39
N GLN A 921 8.56 2.17 -3.21
CA GLN A 921 8.86 3.38 -3.99
C GLN A 921 8.62 3.18 -5.49
N ASP A 922 7.46 2.61 -5.83
CA ASP A 922 7.06 2.25 -7.18
C ASP A 922 5.64 2.73 -7.56
N TYR A 923 5.34 2.75 -8.86
CA TYR A 923 4.04 3.21 -9.35
C TYR A 923 2.89 2.23 -9.05
N ARG A 924 3.16 0.93 -9.05
CA ARG A 924 2.14 -0.08 -8.71
C ARG A 924 1.70 0.05 -7.25
N GLY A 925 2.66 0.19 -6.32
CA GLY A 925 2.39 0.51 -4.91
C GLY A 925 1.55 1.78 -4.74
N MET A 926 1.86 2.83 -5.51
CA MET A 926 1.09 4.08 -5.48
C MET A 926 -0.36 3.92 -5.94
N PHE A 927 -0.62 3.14 -6.99
CA PHE A 927 -1.91 3.14 -7.67
C PHE A 927 -2.79 1.96 -7.33
N MET A 928 -2.23 0.75 -7.35
CA MET A 928 -3.00 -0.49 -7.42
C MET A 928 -2.92 -1.31 -6.14
N ASP A 929 -1.80 -1.27 -5.43
CA ASP A 929 -1.61 -2.15 -4.30
C ASP A 929 -2.13 -1.54 -2.99
N GLY A 930 -2.55 -2.41 -2.07
CA GLY A 930 -2.73 -2.06 -0.67
C GLY A 930 -1.39 -2.13 0.05
N GLU A 931 -1.02 -1.09 0.77
CA GLU A 931 0.26 -0.99 1.51
C GLU A 931 0.02 -0.39 2.89
N ASP A 932 0.95 -0.60 3.83
CA ASP A 932 0.86 -0.07 5.19
C ASP A 932 2.20 0.49 5.66
N ALA A 933 2.13 1.49 6.54
CA ALA A 933 3.26 1.97 7.32
C ALA A 933 2.80 2.56 8.66
N VAL A 934 3.68 2.49 9.67
CA VAL A 934 3.57 3.30 10.87
C VAL A 934 4.48 4.51 10.74
N VAL A 935 3.92 5.71 10.93
CA VAL A 935 4.68 6.96 11.10
C VAL A 935 4.78 7.25 12.58
N PHE A 936 5.98 7.42 13.11
CA PHE A 936 6.17 7.68 14.53
C PHE A 936 7.34 8.63 14.79
N THR A 937 7.23 9.32 15.93
CA THR A 937 8.15 10.38 16.38
C THR A 937 8.61 10.10 17.82
N GLY A 938 9.53 10.91 18.34
CA GLY A 938 10.06 10.75 19.69
C GLY A 938 11.21 9.73 19.77
N ALA A 939 11.56 9.31 21.00
CA ALA A 939 12.81 8.59 21.26
C ALA A 939 12.92 7.30 20.45
N THR A 940 11.83 6.55 20.35
CA THR A 940 11.77 5.29 19.61
C THR A 940 12.16 5.43 18.13
N SER A 941 11.98 6.60 17.52
CA SER A 941 12.39 6.87 16.13
C SER A 941 13.91 6.82 15.91
N LEU A 942 14.72 6.98 16.98
CA LEU A 942 16.18 6.87 16.89
C LEU A 942 16.67 5.41 16.76
N VAL A 943 15.86 4.40 17.14
CA VAL A 943 16.26 2.99 16.99
C VAL A 943 16.33 2.57 15.50
N PRO A 944 15.34 2.90 14.65
CA PRO A 944 15.51 2.83 13.20
C PRO A 944 16.70 3.64 12.68
N LEU A 945 16.98 4.81 13.27
CA LEU A 945 18.10 5.64 12.82
C LEU A 945 19.46 4.95 12.96
N VAL A 946 19.78 4.34 14.11
CA VAL A 946 21.08 3.66 14.29
C VAL A 946 21.24 2.49 13.31
N ASP A 947 20.13 1.78 13.03
CA ASP A 947 20.10 0.71 12.03
C ASP A 947 20.34 1.26 10.60
N LEU A 948 19.74 2.39 10.24
CA LEU A 948 20.01 3.07 8.98
C LEU A 948 21.43 3.61 8.90
N VAL A 949 22.03 4.10 9.99
CA VAL A 949 23.46 4.51 10.02
C VAL A 949 24.37 3.33 9.68
N PHE A 950 24.06 2.14 10.20
CA PHE A 950 24.79 0.92 9.86
C PHE A 950 24.55 0.50 8.39
N MET A 951 23.31 0.53 7.90
CA MET A 951 23.02 0.15 6.50
C MET A 951 23.65 1.13 5.49
N VAL A 952 23.53 2.45 5.72
CA VAL A 952 24.09 3.51 4.87
C VAL A 952 25.60 3.35 4.71
N GLY A 953 26.30 2.95 5.76
CA GLY A 953 27.73 2.64 5.67
C GLY A 953 28.06 1.34 4.93
N CYS A 954 27.09 0.47 4.64
CA CYS A 954 27.30 -0.74 3.85
C CYS A 954 27.00 -0.55 2.34
N VAL A 955 26.34 0.55 1.97
CA VAL A 955 25.88 0.85 0.60
C VAL A 955 27.06 1.22 -0.33
N THR A 956 26.94 0.88 -1.61
CA THR A 956 27.84 1.39 -2.65
C THR A 956 27.28 2.70 -3.21
N TRP A 957 27.98 3.81 -3.00
CA TRP A 957 27.56 5.10 -3.53
C TRP A 957 27.94 5.25 -4.99
N VAL A 958 26.95 5.56 -5.84
CA VAL A 958 27.11 5.61 -7.29
C VAL A 958 27.33 7.06 -7.71
N GLU A 959 28.42 7.33 -8.43
CA GLU A 959 28.78 8.68 -8.88
C GLU A 959 28.79 8.83 -10.41
N ASP A 960 28.77 7.71 -11.13
CA ASP A 960 28.93 7.66 -12.57
C ASP A 960 28.09 6.53 -13.20
N ASP A 961 27.81 6.68 -14.50
CA ASP A 961 26.99 5.74 -15.27
C ASP A 961 27.67 4.37 -15.45
N VAL A 962 29.01 4.29 -15.43
CA VAL A 962 29.74 3.02 -15.59
C VAL A 962 29.52 2.12 -14.38
N THR A 963 29.58 2.69 -13.18
CA THR A 963 29.28 2.01 -11.93
C THR A 963 27.82 1.59 -11.87
N LEU A 964 26.90 2.45 -12.32
CA LEU A 964 25.47 2.13 -12.42
C LEU A 964 25.25 0.94 -13.35
N ASP A 965 25.72 1.00 -14.59
CA ASP A 965 25.52 -0.05 -15.60
C ASP A 965 26.13 -1.40 -15.19
N ARG A 966 27.22 -1.39 -14.40
CA ARG A 966 27.81 -2.61 -13.84
C ARG A 966 26.91 -3.27 -12.80
N LEU A 967 26.29 -2.48 -11.91
CA LEU A 967 25.52 -2.98 -10.76
C LEU A 967 24.02 -3.17 -11.07
N LEU A 968 23.51 -2.40 -12.02
CA LEU A 968 22.14 -2.42 -12.50
C LEU A 968 22.17 -2.20 -14.03
N PRO A 969 22.34 -3.26 -14.83
CA PRO A 969 22.54 -3.11 -16.27
C PRO A 969 21.34 -2.53 -17.02
N PRO A 970 21.57 -1.69 -18.06
CA PRO A 970 20.52 -1.22 -18.95
C PRO A 970 19.94 -2.37 -19.78
N VAL A 971 18.74 -2.16 -20.34
CA VAL A 971 18.12 -3.07 -21.31
C VAL A 971 17.93 -2.41 -22.67
N GLY A 972 17.60 -3.21 -23.68
CA GLY A 972 17.23 -2.71 -25.01
C GLY A 972 15.91 -1.91 -25.05
N GLU A 973 15.80 -1.04 -26.05
CA GLU A 973 14.69 -0.10 -26.26
C GLU A 973 13.28 -0.72 -26.23
N LEU A 974 13.11 -1.93 -26.77
CA LEU A 974 11.82 -2.62 -26.75
C LEU A 974 11.35 -2.92 -25.33
N ARG A 975 12.24 -3.46 -24.48
CA ARG A 975 11.92 -3.76 -23.07
C ARG A 975 11.64 -2.49 -22.29
N ARG A 976 12.34 -1.39 -22.59
CA ARG A 976 12.09 -0.06 -22.03
C ARG A 976 10.69 0.46 -22.35
N ARG A 977 10.26 0.36 -23.62
CA ARG A 977 8.91 0.76 -24.04
C ARG A 977 7.82 -0.09 -23.38
N ILE A 978 8.04 -1.40 -23.29
CA ILE A 978 7.13 -2.31 -22.57
C ILE A 978 7.00 -1.88 -21.10
N ALA A 979 8.13 -1.68 -20.41
CA ALA A 979 8.14 -1.28 -18.99
C ALA A 979 7.37 0.02 -18.72
N ARG A 980 7.43 0.99 -19.64
CA ARG A 980 6.69 2.26 -19.54
C ARG A 980 5.18 2.06 -19.69
N VAL A 981 4.74 1.26 -20.65
CA VAL A 981 3.30 0.97 -20.86
C VAL A 981 2.74 0.14 -19.71
N THR A 982 3.55 -0.73 -19.10
CA THR A 982 3.10 -1.61 -18.02
C THR A 982 3.29 -1.03 -16.61
N LYS A 983 3.56 0.28 -16.46
CA LYS A 983 3.90 0.92 -15.17
C LYS A 983 2.87 0.69 -14.04
N ASP A 984 1.60 0.48 -14.38
CA ASP A 984 0.51 0.24 -13.42
C ASP A 984 0.45 -1.22 -12.95
N GLY A 985 0.99 -2.15 -13.74
CA GLY A 985 0.90 -3.59 -13.50
C GLY A 985 2.22 -4.24 -13.10
N VAL A 986 3.33 -3.48 -13.09
CA VAL A 986 4.69 -3.99 -12.85
C VAL A 986 5.38 -3.24 -11.73
#